data_AF-A0A8H5K6P0-F1
#
_entry.id   AF-A0A8H5K6P0-F1
#
_cell.length_a   1.000
_cell.length_b   1.000
_cell.length_c   1.000
_cell.angle_alpha   90.00
_cell.angle_beta   90.00
_cell.angle_gamma   90.00
#
_symmetry.space_group_name_H-M   'P 1'
#
loop_
_entity.id
_entity.type
_entity.pdbx_description
1 polymer ?
#
loop_
_entity_poly.entity_id
_entity_poly.type
_entity_poly.pdbx_seq_one_letter_code
_entity_poly.pdbx_strand_id
1 'polypeptide(L)'
;MAVSSLRPMIPFPFGTASHNVSAEPLTTAVDRAALETSSKILDIIGRYRMKQNDNLYSQSDESTLKFIALIYTHVKAGKPVPMCLPAFPFKSPNSTSKTLGKLPDKGEEIALAHLNGLCSAIGDVYAPGARLTIISDGLVYNDLLGVPDRDVWAYGETLRSMAAEKEFHNISFARLRDLVEIDLPKDLEEMTYVANASNFRRALLNTFSKPGWSWDDVRQSDDQCMTYRGYIKFLQTDLETVYPVDENRSKSKYKRGIEYIAKQMMARGEAFANAVRQKYPDHVRLSIHPSTGAVKLSISLLPTEQLYTTPWHCSVAYRLDGTIRTGMRSEFDNDESLELVFDNGRPSYYRERSPFLSWAEDKGGIIVDPMYPAGLTIRPANGAGSLTLDDIDTKKVRALSEINSPVVLKGFVKKPNRDRFIDSSHRFGTPLPWKFGLLLEVKDRGQDARGLNNVLSAEPMPFHYDGLFKVIKQIDENGNEKMVSTPPQFQLFQGATSSPRDTGFTLFSSSTLFFKYLPSWLKKDISKLTWSVSTSAFDNTVLRGLPLAIDHPTTGKPCLRYHEPWPQSKTRFDASDVTIDGLEATESAAICETIDSVLYDRRVALYYAWDKGDILVSDNILMMHTRSDFTAGVDRELWRIHFD
;
A
#
# COMPACT_ATOMS: atom_id res chain seq x y z
N MET A 1 85.54 25.67 22.31
CA MET A 1 84.45 24.98 23.05
C MET A 1 83.78 24.06 22.04
N ALA A 2 84.18 22.79 21.88
CA ALA A 2 83.73 21.64 22.69
C ALA A 2 82.19 21.58 22.73
N VAL A 3 81.45 20.60 22.21
CA VAL A 3 81.62 19.12 22.21
C VAL A 3 80.62 18.48 21.20
N SER A 4 81.09 17.46 20.43
CA SER A 4 80.50 16.13 20.06
C SER A 4 79.01 16.00 19.61
N SER A 5 78.56 15.14 18.68
CA SER A 5 79.01 13.85 18.07
C SER A 5 78.22 13.62 16.76
N LEU A 6 78.82 13.41 15.56
CA LEU A 6 79.22 12.14 14.90
C LEU A 6 78.14 11.04 14.97
N ARG A 7 77.60 10.44 13.89
CA ARG A 7 78.22 9.72 12.72
C ARG A 7 77.07 9.05 11.86
N PRO A 8 77.32 8.28 10.77
CA PRO A 8 77.78 8.66 9.42
C PRO A 8 76.90 8.09 8.25
N MET A 9 77.16 8.54 7.01
CA MET A 9 76.76 7.83 5.76
C MET A 9 77.72 6.66 5.44
N ILE A 10 77.24 5.62 4.74
CA ILE A 10 77.84 4.97 3.54
C ILE A 10 76.96 3.76 3.07
N PRO A 11 76.99 3.36 1.77
CA PRO A 11 75.93 2.63 1.07
C PRO A 11 76.19 1.13 0.78
N PHE A 12 75.08 0.42 0.48
CA PHE A 12 74.82 -0.84 -0.27
C PHE A 12 75.83 -2.03 -0.27
N PRO A 13 75.33 -3.28 -0.18
CA PRO A 13 75.13 -4.06 -1.41
C PRO A 13 73.91 -5.00 -1.46
N PHE A 14 73.50 -5.26 -2.71
CA PHE A 14 72.65 -6.32 -3.25
C PHE A 14 72.21 -7.48 -2.34
N GLY A 15 70.88 -7.68 -2.29
CA GLY A 15 70.24 -8.93 -1.90
C GLY A 15 68.94 -9.10 -2.67
N THR A 16 68.95 -10.00 -3.65
CA THR A 16 67.77 -10.48 -4.36
C THR A 16 66.83 -11.16 -3.38
N ALA A 17 65.70 -10.53 -3.07
CA ALA A 17 64.56 -11.17 -2.42
C ALA A 17 63.33 -10.93 -3.27
N SER A 18 62.84 -12.01 -3.87
CA SER A 18 61.54 -12.12 -4.53
C SER A 18 60.44 -11.74 -3.54
N HIS A 19 59.93 -10.51 -3.63
CA HIS A 19 58.64 -10.21 -3.07
C HIS A 19 57.59 -10.90 -3.96
N ASN A 20 57.14 -12.06 -3.49
CA ASN A 20 55.85 -12.61 -3.84
C ASN A 20 54.81 -11.53 -3.56
N VAL A 21 54.44 -10.79 -4.60
CA VAL A 21 53.14 -10.16 -4.65
C VAL A 21 52.17 -11.34 -4.71
N SER A 22 51.64 -11.71 -3.55
CA SER A 22 50.44 -12.52 -3.47
C SER A 22 49.35 -11.71 -4.18
N ALA A 23 49.18 -11.97 -5.48
CA ALA A 23 47.97 -11.62 -6.18
C ALA A 23 46.86 -12.38 -5.45
N GLU A 24 46.18 -11.70 -4.52
CA GLU A 24 44.89 -12.19 -4.05
C GLU A 24 44.02 -12.41 -5.28
N PRO A 25 43.44 -13.60 -5.47
CA PRO A 25 42.50 -13.79 -6.55
C PRO A 25 41.33 -12.86 -6.27
N LEU A 26 41.13 -11.86 -7.12
CA LEU A 26 39.97 -10.98 -7.10
C LEU A 26 38.74 -11.75 -7.62
N THR A 27 38.41 -12.86 -6.98
CA THR A 27 37.09 -13.45 -7.04
C THR A 27 36.24 -12.67 -6.04
N THR A 28 35.69 -11.53 -6.47
CA THR A 28 34.56 -10.92 -5.75
C THR A 28 33.42 -11.93 -5.78
N ALA A 29 33.33 -12.77 -4.75
CA ALA A 29 32.18 -13.64 -4.55
C ALA A 29 30.93 -12.76 -4.54
N VAL A 30 29.89 -13.20 -5.26
CA VAL A 30 28.59 -12.54 -5.23
C VAL A 30 28.10 -12.52 -3.78
N ASP A 31 27.69 -11.35 -3.29
CA ASP A 31 27.11 -11.23 -1.95
C ASP A 31 25.74 -11.90 -1.96
N ARG A 32 25.68 -13.10 -1.38
CA ARG A 32 24.47 -13.94 -1.39
C ARG A 32 23.32 -13.27 -0.65
N ALA A 33 23.57 -12.59 0.47
CA ALA A 33 22.53 -11.94 1.25
C ALA A 33 21.95 -10.73 0.50
N ALA A 34 22.80 -9.95 -0.17
CA ALA A 34 22.36 -8.86 -1.04
C ALA A 34 21.56 -9.38 -2.24
N LEU A 35 21.95 -10.52 -2.82
CA LEU A 35 21.19 -11.14 -3.92
C LEU A 35 19.81 -11.64 -3.46
N GLU A 36 19.74 -12.34 -2.33
CA GLU A 36 18.47 -12.81 -1.75
C GLU A 36 17.54 -11.64 -1.41
N THR A 37 18.08 -10.56 -0.84
CA THR A 37 17.32 -9.32 -0.59
C THR A 37 16.82 -8.69 -1.89
N SER A 38 17.64 -8.67 -2.94
CA SER A 38 17.26 -8.11 -4.24
C SER A 38 16.11 -8.88 -4.89
N SER A 39 16.12 -10.22 -4.79
CA SER A 39 15.01 -11.06 -5.24
C SER A 39 13.72 -10.76 -4.46
N LYS A 40 13.79 -10.65 -3.13
CA LYS A 40 12.63 -10.28 -2.30
C LYS A 40 12.04 -8.92 -2.69
N ILE A 41 12.89 -7.93 -2.98
CA ILE A 41 12.45 -6.61 -3.45
C ILE A 41 11.73 -6.72 -4.80
N LEU A 42 12.28 -7.49 -5.74
CA LEU A 42 11.64 -7.70 -7.03
C LEU A 42 10.30 -8.43 -6.89
N ASP A 43 10.20 -9.41 -5.99
CA ASP A 43 8.95 -10.12 -5.69
C ASP A 43 7.89 -9.15 -5.13
N ILE A 44 8.28 -8.23 -4.23
CA ILE A 44 7.39 -7.19 -3.72
C ILE A 44 6.88 -6.31 -4.86
N ILE A 45 7.75 -5.83 -5.76
CA ILE A 45 7.31 -5.07 -6.96
C ILE A 45 6.38 -5.95 -7.82
N GLY A 46 6.70 -7.23 -7.93
CA GLY A 46 5.92 -8.28 -8.62
C GLY A 46 4.47 -8.35 -8.17
N ARG A 47 4.21 -8.17 -6.87
CA ARG A 47 2.85 -8.18 -6.30
C ARG A 47 1.97 -7.05 -6.85
N TYR A 48 2.56 -5.92 -7.22
CA TYR A 48 1.84 -4.74 -7.73
C TYR A 48 1.67 -4.77 -9.25
N ARG A 49 2.11 -5.85 -9.92
CA ARG A 49 2.02 -5.94 -11.37
C ARG A 49 0.58 -5.93 -11.87
N MET A 50 0.39 -5.33 -13.04
CA MET A 50 -0.87 -5.45 -13.77
C MET A 50 -1.13 -6.93 -14.07
N LYS A 51 -2.38 -7.40 -13.90
CA LYS A 51 -2.77 -8.71 -14.45
C LYS A 51 -2.58 -8.67 -15.97
N GLN A 52 -1.73 -9.55 -16.49
CA GLN A 52 -1.49 -9.71 -17.92
C GLN A 52 -1.88 -11.12 -18.33
N ASN A 53 -2.16 -11.34 -19.62
CA ASN A 53 -2.39 -12.68 -20.14
C ASN A 53 -1.11 -13.52 -20.00
N ASP A 54 -1.24 -14.75 -19.49
CA ASP A 54 -0.12 -15.67 -19.19
C ASP A 54 0.85 -15.87 -20.37
N ASN A 55 0.37 -15.71 -21.61
CA ASN A 55 1.15 -15.86 -22.85
C ASN A 55 2.20 -14.75 -23.10
N LEU A 56 2.23 -13.66 -22.33
CA LEU A 56 3.16 -12.54 -22.53
C LEU A 56 4.52 -12.72 -21.83
N TYR A 57 4.67 -13.75 -20.99
CA TYR A 57 5.85 -13.97 -20.13
C TYR A 57 6.95 -14.86 -20.72
N SER A 58 6.92 -15.17 -22.01
CA SER A 58 7.87 -16.09 -22.66
C SER A 58 9.33 -15.58 -22.73
N GLN A 59 9.64 -14.38 -22.23
CA GLN A 59 11.00 -13.80 -22.10
C GLN A 59 11.37 -13.44 -20.63
N SER A 60 10.77 -14.10 -19.65
CA SER A 60 10.80 -13.68 -18.24
C SER A 60 12.17 -13.79 -17.55
N ASP A 61 13.02 -14.77 -17.88
CA ASP A 61 14.23 -15.00 -17.08
C ASP A 61 15.32 -13.93 -17.27
N GLU A 62 15.63 -13.56 -18.52
CA GLU A 62 16.70 -12.58 -18.80
C GLU A 62 16.33 -11.17 -18.32
N SER A 63 15.05 -10.80 -18.46
CA SER A 63 14.54 -9.51 -17.98
C SER A 63 14.54 -9.44 -16.45
N THR A 64 14.13 -10.52 -15.78
CA THR A 64 14.19 -10.66 -14.32
C THR A 64 15.62 -10.50 -13.81
N LEU A 65 16.60 -11.16 -14.44
CA LEU A 65 18.01 -11.03 -14.06
C LEU A 65 18.53 -9.59 -14.18
N LYS A 66 18.11 -8.82 -15.20
CA LYS A 66 18.50 -7.41 -15.36
C LYS A 66 17.98 -6.54 -14.20
N PHE A 67 16.73 -6.74 -13.78
CA PHE A 67 16.18 -6.01 -12.63
C PHE A 67 16.82 -6.43 -11.32
N ILE A 68 17.07 -7.73 -11.10
CA ILE A 68 17.79 -8.21 -9.92
C ILE A 68 19.19 -7.59 -9.87
N ALA A 69 19.92 -7.58 -10.98
CA ALA A 69 21.26 -6.98 -11.05
C ALA A 69 21.23 -5.48 -10.72
N LEU A 70 20.25 -4.74 -11.25
CA LEU A 70 20.07 -3.31 -10.94
C LEU A 70 19.70 -3.07 -9.47
N ILE A 71 18.83 -3.89 -8.88
CA ILE A 71 18.47 -3.76 -7.46
C ILE A 71 19.69 -4.10 -6.59
N TYR A 72 20.43 -5.14 -6.96
CA TYR A 72 21.62 -5.61 -6.25
C TYR A 72 22.71 -4.55 -6.14
N THR A 73 22.91 -3.70 -7.15
CA THR A 73 23.91 -2.62 -7.05
C THR A 73 23.59 -1.64 -5.92
N HIS A 74 22.31 -1.33 -5.71
CA HIS A 74 21.85 -0.46 -4.62
C HIS A 74 21.86 -1.18 -3.27
N VAL A 75 21.39 -2.43 -3.23
CA VAL A 75 21.38 -3.25 -2.01
C VAL A 75 22.80 -3.44 -1.47
N LYS A 76 23.75 -3.83 -2.34
CA LYS A 76 25.16 -3.99 -1.99
C LYS A 76 25.80 -2.68 -1.50
N ALA A 77 25.32 -1.54 -2.01
CA ALA A 77 25.78 -0.22 -1.59
C ALA A 77 25.12 0.29 -0.29
N GLY A 78 24.15 -0.45 0.27
CA GLY A 78 23.38 -0.01 1.45
C GLY A 78 22.52 1.22 1.18
N LYS A 79 22.10 1.44 -0.07
CA LYS A 79 21.33 2.63 -0.49
C LYS A 79 19.88 2.29 -0.78
N PRO A 80 18.94 3.24 -0.58
CA PRO A 80 17.55 3.06 -0.98
C PRO A 80 17.45 2.70 -2.47
N VAL A 81 16.58 1.75 -2.82
CA VAL A 81 16.35 1.36 -4.21
C VAL A 81 15.56 2.47 -4.93
N PRO A 82 16.14 3.13 -5.93
CA PRO A 82 15.45 4.18 -6.65
C PRO A 82 14.57 3.59 -7.76
N MET A 83 13.33 4.08 -7.85
CA MET A 83 12.36 3.69 -8.87
C MET A 83 11.83 4.92 -9.59
N CYS A 84 11.49 4.79 -10.87
CA CYS A 84 10.87 5.88 -11.63
C CYS A 84 9.60 5.42 -12.35
N LEU A 85 8.58 6.27 -12.34
CA LEU A 85 7.27 6.00 -12.94
C LEU A 85 6.75 7.20 -13.73
N PRO A 86 6.77 7.14 -15.08
CA PRO A 86 5.93 7.96 -15.94
C PRO A 86 4.44 7.78 -15.62
N ALA A 87 3.80 8.80 -15.05
CA ALA A 87 2.40 8.74 -14.65
C ALA A 87 1.88 10.11 -14.20
N PHE A 88 0.57 10.17 -13.94
CA PHE A 88 -0.13 11.34 -13.39
C PHE A 88 0.04 12.61 -14.26
N PRO A 89 -0.41 12.59 -15.52
CA PRO A 89 -0.34 13.73 -16.42
C PRO A 89 -1.30 14.86 -16.04
N PHE A 90 -2.59 14.54 -16.03
CA PHE A 90 -3.76 15.39 -15.81
C PHE A 90 -5.02 14.50 -15.85
N LYS A 91 -6.15 14.93 -15.25
CA LYS A 91 -7.45 14.27 -15.43
C LYS A 91 -7.91 14.34 -16.90
N SER A 92 -8.59 13.29 -17.36
CA SER A 92 -9.30 13.29 -18.65
C SER A 92 -10.07 14.61 -18.88
N PRO A 93 -10.04 15.17 -20.12
CA PRO A 93 -10.86 16.33 -20.46
C PRO A 93 -12.37 16.02 -20.48
N ASN A 94 -12.76 14.75 -20.41
CA ASN A 94 -14.16 14.33 -20.30
C ASN A 94 -14.59 14.20 -18.82
N SER A 95 -14.83 15.34 -18.18
CA SER A 95 -15.34 15.38 -16.80
C SER A 95 -16.86 15.18 -16.69
N THR A 96 -17.55 14.99 -17.83
CA THR A 96 -19.00 14.77 -17.85
C THR A 96 -19.36 13.30 -17.68
N SER A 97 -18.63 12.39 -18.33
CA SER A 97 -18.90 10.95 -18.25
C SER A 97 -17.74 10.13 -17.72
N LYS A 98 -16.48 10.61 -17.75
CA LYS A 98 -15.31 9.77 -17.40
C LYS A 98 -14.77 10.04 -16.00
N THR A 99 -14.47 11.29 -15.66
CA THR A 99 -13.90 11.71 -14.37
C THR A 99 -14.80 12.68 -13.62
N LEU A 100 -14.53 12.91 -12.32
CA LEU A 100 -15.29 13.83 -11.47
C LEU A 100 -14.95 15.31 -11.69
N GLY A 101 -13.81 15.60 -12.31
CA GLY A 101 -13.32 16.95 -12.53
C GLY A 101 -11.93 16.97 -13.15
N LYS A 102 -11.24 18.11 -13.01
CA LYS A 102 -9.91 18.37 -13.56
C LYS A 102 -8.76 18.13 -12.56
N LEU A 103 -9.07 18.16 -11.27
CA LEU A 103 -8.10 18.03 -10.19
C LEU A 103 -8.05 16.57 -9.70
N PRO A 104 -6.94 16.15 -9.06
CA PRO A 104 -6.86 14.90 -8.33
C PRO A 104 -8.01 14.75 -7.34
N ASP A 105 -8.57 13.55 -7.28
CA ASP A 105 -9.65 13.16 -6.38
C ASP A 105 -9.23 11.91 -5.57
N LYS A 106 -10.19 11.20 -4.98
CA LYS A 106 -9.88 10.00 -4.17
C LYS A 106 -9.16 8.92 -4.98
N GLY A 107 -9.32 8.88 -6.29
CA GLY A 107 -8.58 7.96 -7.16
C GLY A 107 -7.07 8.16 -7.07
N GLU A 108 -6.60 9.41 -7.17
CA GLU A 108 -5.19 9.73 -7.03
C GLU A 108 -4.69 9.50 -5.60
N GLU A 109 -5.50 9.78 -4.57
CA GLU A 109 -5.14 9.52 -3.17
C GLU A 109 -4.85 8.02 -2.95
N ILE A 110 -5.75 7.14 -3.41
CA ILE A 110 -5.58 5.68 -3.32
C ILE A 110 -4.34 5.24 -4.10
N ALA A 111 -4.14 5.80 -5.29
CA ALA A 111 -2.99 5.42 -6.12
C ALA A 111 -1.66 5.81 -5.46
N LEU A 112 -1.57 6.99 -4.85
CA LEU A 112 -0.40 7.41 -4.09
C LEU A 112 -0.21 6.55 -2.83
N ALA A 113 -1.28 6.24 -2.10
CA ALA A 113 -1.21 5.35 -0.94
C ALA A 113 -0.72 3.95 -1.33
N HIS A 114 -1.20 3.41 -2.45
CA HIS A 114 -0.79 2.12 -3.00
C HIS A 114 0.70 2.10 -3.36
N LEU A 115 1.20 3.14 -4.05
CA LEU A 115 2.61 3.27 -4.43
C LEU A 115 3.54 3.52 -3.23
N ASN A 116 3.07 4.32 -2.25
CA ASN A 116 3.80 4.52 -1.01
C ASN A 116 3.89 3.20 -0.22
N GLY A 117 2.79 2.43 -0.19
CA GLY A 117 2.73 1.08 0.37
C GLY A 117 3.70 0.11 -0.31
N LEU A 118 3.89 0.17 -1.63
CA LEU A 118 4.93 -0.60 -2.32
C LEU A 118 6.33 -0.27 -1.80
N CYS A 119 6.64 1.01 -1.59
CA CYS A 119 7.94 1.42 -1.07
C CYS A 119 8.13 1.02 0.40
N SER A 120 7.07 1.14 1.21
CA SER A 120 7.07 0.69 2.60
C SER A 120 7.27 -0.82 2.72
N ALA A 121 6.63 -1.62 1.85
CA ALA A 121 6.83 -3.07 1.81
C ALA A 121 8.29 -3.45 1.53
N ILE A 122 8.99 -2.68 0.69
CA ILE A 122 10.44 -2.86 0.47
C ILE A 122 11.21 -2.50 1.75
N GLY A 123 10.83 -1.41 2.44
CA GLY A 123 11.39 -1.03 3.74
C GLY A 123 11.30 -2.12 4.81
N ASP A 124 10.22 -2.91 4.79
CA ASP A 124 9.97 -3.99 5.75
C ASP A 124 10.99 -5.15 5.61
N VAL A 125 11.56 -5.36 4.41
CA VAL A 125 12.57 -6.41 4.16
C VAL A 125 13.99 -5.87 3.94
N TYR A 126 14.13 -4.56 3.74
CA TYR A 126 15.38 -3.89 3.45
C TYR A 126 15.37 -2.49 4.07
N ALA A 127 16.10 -2.31 5.18
CA ALA A 127 16.00 -1.10 6.02
C ALA A 127 16.20 0.25 5.28
N PRO A 128 17.13 0.40 4.30
CA PRO A 128 17.22 1.63 3.51
C PRO A 128 15.98 1.92 2.64
N GLY A 129 15.15 0.90 2.38
CA GLY A 129 13.88 1.00 1.70
C GLY A 129 13.99 1.32 0.21
N ALA A 130 12.95 1.95 -0.32
CA ALA A 130 12.88 2.39 -1.71
C ALA A 130 12.29 3.80 -1.82
N ARG A 131 12.63 4.49 -2.91
CA ARG A 131 12.08 5.81 -3.26
C ARG A 131 11.51 5.76 -4.67
N LEU A 132 10.28 6.26 -4.82
CA LEU A 132 9.62 6.36 -6.12
C LEU A 132 9.59 7.80 -6.61
N THR A 133 10.14 8.04 -7.80
CA THR A 133 10.00 9.31 -8.51
C THR A 133 8.87 9.19 -9.53
N ILE A 134 7.75 9.86 -9.27
CA ILE A 134 6.66 10.03 -10.24
C ILE A 134 7.05 11.14 -11.21
N ILE A 135 7.07 10.83 -12.50
CA ILE A 135 7.52 11.74 -13.54
C ILE A 135 6.31 12.08 -14.41
N SER A 136 5.76 13.28 -14.23
CA SER A 136 4.58 13.70 -14.96
C SER A 136 4.91 13.91 -16.44
N ASP A 137 4.15 13.20 -17.27
CA ASP A 137 4.12 13.33 -18.73
C ASP A 137 3.02 14.29 -19.20
N GLY A 138 2.42 15.08 -18.29
CA GLY A 138 1.31 15.99 -18.61
C GLY A 138 1.63 16.96 -19.73
N LEU A 139 2.68 17.77 -19.57
CA LEU A 139 3.09 18.71 -20.63
C LEU A 139 3.57 18.03 -21.92
N VAL A 140 3.84 16.72 -21.92
CA VAL A 140 4.23 16.01 -23.14
C VAL A 140 3.03 15.89 -24.10
N TYR A 141 1.83 15.72 -23.56
CA TYR A 141 0.64 15.33 -24.33
C TYR A 141 -0.53 16.31 -24.26
N ASN A 142 -0.59 17.21 -23.27
CA ASN A 142 -1.79 17.98 -22.97
C ASN A 142 -2.34 18.79 -24.16
N ASP A 143 -1.46 19.39 -24.97
CA ASP A 143 -1.82 20.13 -26.19
C ASP A 143 -2.47 19.24 -27.27
N LEU A 144 -2.04 17.97 -27.40
CA LEU A 144 -2.66 16.99 -28.29
C LEU A 144 -4.06 16.58 -27.81
N LEU A 145 -4.32 16.70 -26.50
CA LEU A 145 -5.54 16.23 -25.85
C LEU A 145 -6.50 17.37 -25.47
N GLY A 146 -6.20 18.60 -25.89
CA GLY A 146 -7.04 19.77 -25.61
C GLY A 146 -7.07 20.18 -24.14
N VAL A 147 -6.07 19.77 -23.35
CA VAL A 147 -5.96 20.11 -21.93
C VAL A 147 -5.04 21.34 -21.76
N PRO A 148 -5.54 22.45 -21.19
CA PRO A 148 -4.74 23.66 -20.97
C PRO A 148 -3.49 23.41 -20.10
N ASP A 149 -2.38 24.09 -20.41
CA ASP A 149 -1.13 24.00 -19.62
C ASP A 149 -1.36 24.36 -18.13
N ARG A 150 -2.27 25.30 -17.86
CA ARG A 150 -2.69 25.68 -16.50
C ARG A 150 -3.38 24.54 -15.74
N ASP A 151 -4.17 23.71 -16.44
CA ASP A 151 -4.85 22.57 -15.82
C ASP A 151 -3.83 21.49 -15.45
N VAL A 152 -2.79 21.29 -16.28
CA VAL A 152 -1.65 20.39 -15.96
C VAL A 152 -0.90 20.88 -14.72
N TRP A 153 -0.63 22.19 -14.63
CA TRP A 153 -0.01 22.79 -13.45
C TRP A 153 -0.85 22.54 -12.19
N ALA A 154 -2.14 22.91 -12.22
CA ALA A 154 -3.05 22.79 -11.09
C ALA A 154 -3.22 21.34 -10.63
N TYR A 155 -3.33 20.39 -11.58
CA TYR A 155 -3.37 18.96 -11.27
C TYR A 155 -2.10 18.52 -10.54
N GLY A 156 -0.93 18.89 -11.07
CA GLY A 156 0.35 18.53 -10.47
C GLY A 156 0.57 19.11 -9.07
N GLU A 157 0.23 20.38 -8.85
CA GLU A 157 0.37 21.02 -7.52
C GLU A 157 -0.60 20.42 -6.51
N THR A 158 -1.83 20.12 -6.92
CA THR A 158 -2.81 19.43 -6.06
C THR A 158 -2.32 18.04 -5.68
N LEU A 159 -1.72 17.29 -6.61
CA LEU A 159 -1.17 15.95 -6.35
C LEU A 159 -0.01 15.98 -5.35
N ARG A 160 0.90 16.95 -5.49
CA ARG A 160 2.01 17.16 -4.54
C ARG A 160 1.52 17.55 -3.15
N SER A 161 0.53 18.45 -3.08
CA SER A 161 -0.07 18.88 -1.81
C SER A 161 -0.75 17.70 -1.11
N MET A 162 -1.51 16.90 -1.85
CA MET A 162 -2.13 15.67 -1.35
C MET A 162 -1.09 14.68 -0.80
N ALA A 163 0.01 14.46 -1.52
CA ALA A 163 1.07 13.56 -1.04
C ALA A 163 1.72 14.05 0.26
N ALA A 164 1.89 15.37 0.42
CA ALA A 164 2.43 15.97 1.64
C ALA A 164 1.43 15.88 2.80
N GLU A 165 0.17 16.25 2.58
CA GLU A 165 -0.92 16.18 3.58
C GLU A 165 -1.16 14.77 4.10
N LYS A 166 -0.97 13.76 3.24
CA LYS A 166 -1.13 12.33 3.57
C LYS A 166 0.16 11.66 4.03
N GLU A 167 1.25 12.42 4.20
CA GLU A 167 2.53 11.90 4.70
C GLU A 167 3.11 10.76 3.83
N PHE A 168 2.92 10.81 2.51
CA PHE A 168 3.46 9.83 1.56
C PHE A 168 4.96 10.07 1.27
N HIS A 169 5.78 9.89 2.30
CA HIS A 169 7.19 10.26 2.32
C HIS A 169 8.06 9.51 1.30
N ASN A 170 7.64 8.33 0.81
CA ASN A 170 8.46 7.54 -0.13
C ASN A 170 8.32 7.99 -1.60
N ILE A 171 7.47 8.98 -1.87
CA ILE A 171 7.18 9.47 -3.21
C ILE A 171 7.81 10.85 -3.40
N SER A 172 8.50 11.01 -4.53
CA SER A 172 8.99 12.29 -5.03
C SER A 172 8.43 12.54 -6.43
N PHE A 173 8.51 13.80 -6.88
CA PHE A 173 7.90 14.22 -8.14
C PHE A 173 8.92 14.90 -9.04
N ALA A 174 8.85 14.60 -10.33
CA ALA A 174 9.51 15.33 -11.40
C ALA A 174 8.48 15.70 -12.47
N ARG A 175 8.75 16.79 -13.18
CA ARG A 175 7.94 17.31 -14.29
C ARG A 175 8.81 17.41 -15.54
N LEU A 176 8.18 17.73 -16.68
CA LEU A 176 8.90 17.88 -17.95
C LEU A 176 10.08 18.86 -17.86
N ARG A 177 9.92 19.97 -17.13
CA ARG A 177 10.97 20.94 -16.80
C ARG A 177 12.23 20.28 -16.25
N ASP A 178 12.09 19.25 -15.43
CA ASP A 178 13.23 18.58 -14.80
C ASP A 178 13.98 17.68 -15.77
N LEU A 179 13.40 17.33 -16.92
CA LEU A 179 14.03 16.46 -17.93
C LEU A 179 14.81 17.23 -19.00
N VAL A 180 14.69 18.56 -19.04
CA VAL A 180 15.22 19.39 -20.11
C VAL A 180 16.07 20.52 -19.55
N GLU A 181 17.16 20.84 -20.24
CA GLU A 181 18.04 21.95 -19.86
C GLU A 181 17.52 23.25 -20.49
N ILE A 182 16.98 24.13 -19.65
CA ILE A 182 16.55 25.48 -20.05
C ILE A 182 16.96 26.47 -18.95
N ASP A 183 17.50 27.62 -19.35
CA ASP A 183 17.86 28.70 -18.43
C ASP A 183 16.62 29.39 -17.85
N LEU A 184 16.16 28.88 -16.71
CA LEU A 184 15.11 29.47 -15.87
C LEU A 184 15.45 29.13 -14.40
N PRO A 185 14.80 29.79 -13.42
CA PRO A 185 14.84 29.34 -12.03
C PRO A 185 14.41 27.88 -11.87
N LYS A 186 14.92 27.21 -10.83
CA LYS A 186 14.51 25.83 -10.49
C LYS A 186 13.05 25.81 -10.04
N ASP A 187 12.72 26.69 -9.10
CA ASP A 187 11.37 26.86 -8.59
C ASP A 187 10.63 27.84 -9.50
N LEU A 188 9.52 27.38 -10.06
CA LEU A 188 8.66 28.16 -10.94
C LEU A 188 7.30 28.30 -10.29
N GLU A 189 6.69 29.47 -10.42
CA GLU A 189 5.29 29.70 -10.09
C GLU A 189 4.40 29.44 -11.31
N GLU A 190 3.09 29.35 -11.10
CA GLU A 190 2.09 29.03 -12.15
C GLU A 190 2.32 29.82 -13.44
N MET A 191 2.37 31.16 -13.36
CA MET A 191 2.50 32.01 -14.54
C MET A 191 3.78 31.72 -15.32
N THR A 192 4.90 31.59 -14.61
CA THR A 192 6.21 31.33 -15.23
C THR A 192 6.32 29.93 -15.83
N TYR A 193 5.71 28.94 -15.18
CA TYR A 193 5.67 27.56 -15.67
C TYR A 193 4.81 27.46 -16.93
N VAL A 194 3.59 28.01 -16.88
CA VAL A 194 2.63 28.00 -17.99
C VAL A 194 3.18 28.76 -19.19
N ALA A 195 3.78 29.94 -18.99
CA ALA A 195 4.41 30.70 -20.06
C ALA A 195 5.54 29.94 -20.78
N ASN A 196 6.18 28.99 -20.09
CA ASN A 196 7.29 28.20 -20.63
C ASN A 196 6.91 26.76 -21.03
N ALA A 197 5.63 26.36 -20.92
CA ALA A 197 5.19 25.01 -21.22
C ALA A 197 5.58 24.56 -22.65
N SER A 198 5.37 25.42 -23.65
CA SER A 198 5.79 25.16 -25.04
C SER A 198 7.32 25.08 -25.20
N ASN A 199 8.08 25.84 -24.41
CA ASN A 199 9.55 25.78 -24.42
C ASN A 199 10.04 24.43 -23.87
N PHE A 200 9.42 23.92 -22.80
CA PHE A 200 9.73 22.59 -22.26
C PHE A 200 9.45 21.48 -23.27
N ARG A 201 8.29 21.51 -23.93
CA ARG A 201 7.94 20.56 -25.01
C ARG A 201 8.96 20.62 -26.15
N ARG A 202 9.29 21.83 -26.62
CA ARG A 202 10.25 22.00 -27.72
C ARG A 202 11.63 21.50 -27.36
N ALA A 203 12.12 21.79 -26.16
CA ALA A 203 13.41 21.30 -25.69
C ALA A 203 13.43 19.76 -25.63
N LEU A 204 12.39 19.13 -25.08
CA LEU A 204 12.27 17.67 -25.07
C LEU A 204 12.37 17.08 -26.48
N LEU A 205 11.56 17.61 -27.40
CA LEU A 205 11.49 17.05 -28.75
C LEU A 205 12.79 17.28 -29.53
N ASN A 206 13.42 18.44 -29.42
CA ASN A 206 14.66 18.72 -30.11
C ASN A 206 15.83 17.85 -29.60
N THR A 207 15.87 17.57 -28.30
CA THR A 207 16.98 16.84 -27.69
C THR A 207 16.81 15.32 -27.79
N PHE A 208 15.58 14.80 -27.67
CA PHE A 208 15.37 13.37 -27.43
C PHE A 208 14.55 12.64 -28.51
N SER A 209 14.00 13.36 -29.51
CA SER A 209 13.28 12.70 -30.61
C SER A 209 14.23 11.93 -31.51
N LYS A 210 13.78 10.78 -32.00
CA LYS A 210 14.51 9.99 -33.00
C LYS A 210 14.32 10.58 -34.40
N PRO A 211 15.40 10.98 -35.11
CA PRO A 211 15.30 11.38 -36.50
C PRO A 211 14.72 10.24 -37.35
N GLY A 212 13.80 10.57 -38.28
CA GLY A 212 13.18 9.57 -39.16
C GLY A 212 12.16 8.66 -38.47
N TRP A 213 11.58 9.09 -37.34
CA TRP A 213 10.52 8.33 -36.67
C TRP A 213 9.41 7.91 -37.64
N SER A 214 9.08 6.62 -37.64
CA SER A 214 8.03 6.04 -38.49
C SER A 214 7.15 5.09 -37.68
N TRP A 215 5.83 5.19 -37.89
CA TRP A 215 4.87 4.25 -37.32
C TRP A 215 5.12 2.81 -37.79
N ASP A 216 5.63 2.61 -39.02
CA ASP A 216 5.88 1.27 -39.56
C ASP A 216 6.97 0.51 -38.82
N ASP A 217 7.94 1.22 -38.25
CA ASP A 217 8.98 0.65 -37.39
C ASP A 217 8.43 0.41 -35.99
N VAL A 218 7.73 1.40 -35.43
CA VAL A 218 7.18 1.35 -34.06
C VAL A 218 6.20 0.19 -33.89
N ARG A 219 5.36 -0.07 -34.90
CA ARG A 219 4.37 -1.16 -34.82
C ARG A 219 4.97 -2.57 -34.84
N GLN A 220 6.27 -2.72 -35.10
CA GLN A 220 6.96 -4.01 -34.99
C GLN A 220 7.27 -4.39 -33.53
N SER A 221 7.21 -3.42 -32.60
CA SER A 221 7.42 -3.69 -31.17
C SER A 221 6.11 -4.02 -30.48
N ASP A 222 6.06 -5.17 -29.80
CA ASP A 222 4.89 -5.60 -29.03
C ASP A 222 4.50 -4.59 -27.94
N ASP A 223 5.48 -4.07 -27.19
CA ASP A 223 5.29 -3.05 -26.16
C ASP A 223 4.65 -1.77 -26.71
N GLN A 224 5.13 -1.33 -27.88
CA GLN A 224 4.62 -0.11 -28.52
C GLN A 224 3.21 -0.34 -29.08
N CYS A 225 2.95 -1.51 -29.66
CA CYS A 225 1.61 -1.90 -30.12
C CYS A 225 0.60 -1.99 -28.97
N MET A 226 0.98 -2.56 -27.82
CA MET A 226 0.13 -2.59 -26.63
C MET A 226 -0.19 -1.18 -26.13
N THR A 227 0.82 -0.30 -26.09
CA THR A 227 0.66 1.10 -25.68
C THR A 227 -0.28 1.85 -26.64
N TYR A 228 -0.07 1.73 -27.95
CA TYR A 228 -0.92 2.33 -28.98
C TYR A 228 -2.38 1.87 -28.87
N ARG A 229 -2.62 0.57 -28.72
CA ARG A 229 -3.98 0.02 -28.53
C ARG A 229 -4.65 0.59 -27.27
N GLY A 230 -3.86 0.76 -26.20
CA GLY A 230 -4.30 1.46 -24.99
C GLY A 230 -4.72 2.90 -25.26
N TYR A 231 -3.91 3.67 -26.01
CA TYR A 231 -4.26 5.04 -26.40
C TYR A 231 -5.55 5.10 -27.20
N ILE A 232 -5.70 4.28 -28.25
CA ILE A 232 -6.93 4.26 -29.05
C ILE A 232 -8.17 4.03 -28.16
N LYS A 233 -8.06 3.14 -27.18
CA LYS A 233 -9.16 2.82 -26.27
C LYS A 233 -9.55 4.00 -25.38
N PHE A 234 -8.60 4.69 -24.77
CA PHE A 234 -8.91 5.80 -23.86
C PHE A 234 -9.29 7.08 -24.60
N LEU A 235 -8.60 7.40 -25.70
CA LEU A 235 -8.85 8.59 -26.52
C LEU A 235 -10.25 8.64 -27.11
N GLN A 236 -10.85 7.48 -27.40
CA GLN A 236 -12.20 7.39 -27.93
C GLN A 236 -13.22 8.12 -27.05
N THR A 237 -13.10 8.02 -25.73
CA THR A 237 -14.00 8.70 -24.77
C THR A 237 -13.42 10.02 -24.27
N ASP A 238 -12.09 10.16 -24.16
CA ASP A 238 -11.47 11.41 -23.71
C ASP A 238 -11.80 12.57 -24.65
N LEU A 239 -11.69 12.35 -25.96
CA LEU A 239 -11.80 13.40 -26.95
C LEU A 239 -13.23 13.65 -27.43
N GLU A 240 -14.22 12.97 -26.86
CA GLU A 240 -15.61 13.08 -27.30
C GLU A 240 -16.17 14.48 -27.01
N THR A 241 -15.80 15.08 -25.87
CA THR A 241 -16.19 16.45 -25.52
C THR A 241 -15.30 17.51 -26.16
N VAL A 242 -14.06 17.15 -26.51
CA VAL A 242 -13.09 18.05 -27.16
C VAL A 242 -13.38 18.19 -28.66
N TYR A 243 -13.75 17.09 -29.31
CA TYR A 243 -14.01 16.99 -30.75
C TYR A 243 -15.33 16.23 -31.00
N PRO A 244 -16.49 16.82 -30.63
CA PRO A 244 -17.77 16.13 -30.68
C PRO A 244 -18.11 15.64 -32.09
N VAL A 245 -18.77 14.49 -32.16
CA VAL A 245 -19.32 13.98 -33.43
C VAL A 245 -20.55 14.79 -33.78
N ASP A 246 -20.51 15.45 -34.93
CA ASP A 246 -21.55 16.34 -35.44
C ASP A 246 -21.63 16.24 -36.98
N GLU A 247 -22.43 17.10 -37.60
CA GLU A 247 -22.58 17.15 -39.06
C GLU A 247 -21.25 17.40 -39.80
N ASN A 248 -20.29 18.09 -39.18
CA ASN A 248 -18.97 18.42 -39.73
C ASN A 248 -17.89 17.38 -39.38
N ARG A 249 -18.16 16.51 -38.41
CA ARG A 249 -17.27 15.46 -37.92
C ARG A 249 -18.00 14.13 -37.77
N SER A 250 -18.04 13.35 -38.86
CA SER A 250 -18.55 11.98 -38.82
C SER A 250 -17.74 11.07 -37.89
N LYS A 251 -18.35 9.97 -37.45
CA LYS A 251 -17.70 8.92 -36.63
C LYS A 251 -16.40 8.40 -37.26
N SER A 252 -16.35 8.26 -38.59
CA SER A 252 -15.15 7.83 -39.32
C SER A 252 -14.04 8.89 -39.28
N LYS A 253 -14.39 10.17 -39.45
CA LYS A 253 -13.44 11.29 -39.33
C LYS A 253 -12.89 11.40 -37.91
N TYR A 254 -13.73 11.21 -36.90
CA TYR A 254 -13.32 11.15 -35.49
C TYR A 254 -12.32 10.02 -35.22
N LYS A 255 -12.62 8.79 -35.64
CA LYS A 255 -11.70 7.64 -35.48
C LYS A 255 -10.33 7.88 -36.14
N ARG A 256 -10.30 8.43 -37.36
CA ARG A 256 -9.03 8.80 -38.03
C ARG A 256 -8.27 9.89 -37.27
N GLY A 257 -8.98 10.85 -36.68
CA GLY A 257 -8.38 11.86 -35.81
C GLY A 257 -7.73 11.26 -34.57
N ILE A 258 -8.41 10.31 -33.92
CA ILE A 258 -7.86 9.56 -32.77
C ILE A 258 -6.59 8.80 -33.17
N GLU A 259 -6.60 8.08 -34.29
CA GLU A 259 -5.42 7.35 -34.78
C GLU A 259 -4.24 8.29 -35.05
N TYR A 260 -4.50 9.48 -35.61
CA TYR A 260 -3.49 10.50 -35.83
C TYR A 260 -2.90 11.00 -34.51
N ILE A 261 -3.75 11.38 -33.55
CA ILE A 261 -3.32 11.85 -32.22
C ILE A 261 -2.53 10.76 -31.50
N ALA A 262 -3.01 9.51 -31.51
CA ALA A 262 -2.32 8.39 -30.90
C ALA A 262 -0.91 8.20 -31.47
N LYS A 263 -0.72 8.31 -32.80
CA LYS A 263 0.61 8.24 -33.42
C LYS A 263 1.51 9.40 -33.00
N GLN A 264 0.97 10.62 -32.88
CA GLN A 264 1.73 11.75 -32.33
C GLN A 264 2.14 11.52 -30.88
N MET A 265 1.25 10.96 -30.06
CA MET A 265 1.57 10.57 -28.68
C MET A 265 2.67 9.50 -28.64
N MET A 266 2.66 8.51 -29.53
CA MET A 266 3.73 7.50 -29.61
C MET A 266 5.09 8.15 -29.92
N ALA A 267 5.15 9.09 -30.86
CA ALA A 267 6.38 9.81 -31.20
C ALA A 267 6.91 10.64 -30.02
N ARG A 268 6.04 11.43 -29.37
CA ARG A 268 6.43 12.22 -28.19
C ARG A 268 6.78 11.34 -26.98
N GLY A 269 6.09 10.22 -26.83
CA GLY A 269 6.33 9.25 -25.76
C GLY A 269 7.67 8.54 -25.88
N GLU A 270 8.17 8.30 -27.09
CA GLU A 270 9.53 7.78 -27.29
C GLU A 270 10.58 8.82 -26.87
N ALA A 271 10.42 10.09 -27.28
CA ALA A 271 11.31 11.18 -26.85
C ALA A 271 11.32 11.33 -25.32
N PHE A 272 10.13 11.28 -24.71
CA PHE A 272 10.00 11.30 -23.26
C PHE A 272 10.66 10.09 -22.60
N ALA A 273 10.45 8.88 -23.11
CA ALA A 273 11.08 7.67 -22.58
C ALA A 273 12.61 7.74 -22.65
N ASN A 274 13.18 8.30 -23.73
CA ASN A 274 14.61 8.52 -23.87
C ASN A 274 15.14 9.54 -22.85
N ALA A 275 14.45 10.67 -22.66
CA ALA A 275 14.81 11.67 -21.66
C ALA A 275 14.83 11.08 -20.25
N VAL A 276 13.82 10.26 -19.91
CA VAL A 276 13.78 9.62 -18.60
C VAL A 276 14.87 8.56 -18.45
N ARG A 277 15.16 7.76 -19.49
CA ARG A 277 16.25 6.78 -19.44
C ARG A 277 17.61 7.45 -19.22
N GLN A 278 17.85 8.59 -19.85
CA GLN A 278 19.10 9.33 -19.69
C GLN A 278 19.21 9.98 -18.30
N LYS A 279 18.11 10.53 -17.77
CA LYS A 279 18.13 11.20 -16.46
C LYS A 279 18.14 10.22 -15.27
N TYR A 280 17.51 9.06 -15.41
CA TYR A 280 17.35 8.06 -14.34
C TYR A 280 17.87 6.69 -14.78
N PRO A 281 19.15 6.57 -15.19
CA PRO A 281 19.71 5.33 -15.75
C PRO A 281 19.75 4.20 -14.73
N ASP A 282 19.94 4.53 -13.45
CA ASP A 282 20.09 3.57 -12.36
C ASP A 282 18.77 3.29 -11.60
N HIS A 283 17.62 3.74 -12.13
CA HIS A 283 16.32 3.53 -11.49
C HIS A 283 15.63 2.28 -12.03
N VAL A 284 14.97 1.52 -11.15
CA VAL A 284 14.02 0.49 -11.60
C VAL A 284 12.86 1.17 -12.31
N ARG A 285 12.71 0.88 -13.59
CA ARG A 285 11.72 1.51 -14.46
C ARG A 285 10.35 0.87 -14.29
N LEU A 286 9.41 1.60 -13.71
CA LEU A 286 8.00 1.21 -13.62
C LEU A 286 7.20 1.78 -14.79
N SER A 287 6.01 1.22 -15.05
CA SER A 287 5.13 1.60 -16.16
C SER A 287 3.66 1.35 -15.80
N ILE A 288 2.79 2.25 -16.27
CA ILE A 288 1.33 2.09 -16.25
C ILE A 288 0.77 1.32 -17.46
N HIS A 289 1.60 1.12 -18.48
CA HIS A 289 1.23 0.42 -19.70
C HIS A 289 1.70 -1.04 -19.64
N PRO A 290 0.91 -1.98 -20.18
CA PRO A 290 1.36 -3.35 -20.40
C PRO A 290 2.69 -3.40 -21.16
N SER A 291 3.52 -4.38 -20.80
CA SER A 291 4.86 -4.59 -21.34
C SER A 291 5.26 -6.05 -21.22
N THR A 292 6.09 -6.51 -22.14
CA THR A 292 6.81 -7.79 -22.08
C THR A 292 7.74 -7.90 -20.88
N GLY A 293 8.03 -6.79 -20.20
CA GLY A 293 8.93 -6.76 -19.04
C GLY A 293 10.40 -6.58 -19.41
N ALA A 294 10.76 -6.46 -20.70
CA ALA A 294 12.16 -6.39 -21.13
C ALA A 294 12.92 -5.16 -20.59
N VAL A 295 12.24 -4.02 -20.46
CA VAL A 295 12.86 -2.73 -20.10
C VAL A 295 12.10 -1.96 -19.03
N LYS A 296 10.89 -2.39 -18.67
CA LYS A 296 10.02 -1.72 -17.70
C LYS A 296 9.08 -2.72 -17.03
N LEU A 297 8.80 -2.53 -15.74
CA LEU A 297 7.86 -3.33 -14.97
C LEU A 297 6.48 -2.67 -14.98
N SER A 298 5.48 -3.36 -15.53
CA SER A 298 4.10 -2.86 -15.57
C SER A 298 3.42 -3.06 -14.22
N ILE A 299 2.99 -1.98 -13.57
CA ILE A 299 2.30 -2.00 -12.28
C ILE A 299 0.89 -1.44 -12.38
N SER A 300 -0.03 -1.97 -11.57
CA SER A 300 -1.34 -1.37 -11.37
C SER A 300 -1.23 -0.23 -10.35
N LEU A 301 -1.79 0.93 -10.67
CA LEU A 301 -1.78 2.06 -9.73
C LEU A 301 -2.95 1.99 -8.75
N LEU A 302 -4.05 1.37 -9.17
CA LEU A 302 -5.23 1.18 -8.34
C LEU A 302 -5.34 -0.30 -7.94
N PRO A 303 -5.83 -0.61 -6.73
CA PRO A 303 -6.02 -1.97 -6.22
C PRO A 303 -7.25 -2.65 -6.85
N THR A 304 -7.34 -2.61 -8.18
CA THR A 304 -8.50 -3.00 -8.98
C THR A 304 -8.17 -4.14 -9.95
N GLU A 305 -9.18 -4.95 -10.25
CA GLU A 305 -9.13 -5.92 -11.35
C GLU A 305 -9.92 -5.44 -12.57
N GLN A 306 -10.57 -4.27 -12.48
CA GLN A 306 -11.29 -3.69 -13.60
C GLN A 306 -10.32 -3.07 -14.61
N LEU A 307 -10.87 -2.82 -15.80
CA LEU A 307 -10.14 -2.25 -16.93
C LEU A 307 -9.54 -0.85 -16.65
N TYR A 308 -10.19 -0.07 -15.79
CA TYR A 308 -9.77 1.30 -15.49
C TYR A 308 -8.74 1.32 -14.36
N THR A 309 -7.47 1.26 -14.72
CA THR A 309 -6.35 1.07 -13.79
C THR A 309 -5.56 2.36 -13.48
N THR A 310 -5.89 3.47 -14.15
CA THR A 310 -5.22 4.78 -13.96
C THR A 310 -6.24 5.81 -13.46
N PRO A 311 -5.95 6.50 -12.34
CA PRO A 311 -6.95 7.33 -11.63
C PRO A 311 -7.41 8.55 -12.43
N TRP A 312 -6.59 9.04 -13.37
CA TRP A 312 -6.96 10.16 -14.22
C TRP A 312 -7.89 9.81 -15.39
N HIS A 313 -8.23 8.53 -15.56
CA HIS A 313 -9.16 8.05 -16.58
C HIS A 313 -10.44 7.44 -16.00
N CYS A 314 -10.67 7.54 -14.69
CA CYS A 314 -11.84 6.96 -14.04
C CYS A 314 -12.22 7.70 -12.74
N SER A 315 -13.28 7.20 -12.13
CA SER A 315 -13.69 7.50 -10.76
C SER A 315 -13.57 6.23 -9.92
N VAL A 316 -13.56 6.38 -8.59
CA VAL A 316 -13.57 5.27 -7.64
C VAL A 316 -14.88 5.18 -6.90
N ALA A 317 -15.34 3.95 -6.64
CA ALA A 317 -16.51 3.67 -5.83
C ALA A 317 -16.16 2.69 -4.70
N TYR A 318 -16.57 2.99 -3.48
CA TYR A 318 -16.44 2.09 -2.33
C TYR A 318 -17.74 1.35 -2.07
N ARG A 319 -17.68 0.02 -1.98
CA ARG A 319 -18.75 -0.78 -1.38
C ARG A 319 -18.70 -0.68 0.14
N LEU A 320 -19.81 -1.02 0.80
CA LEU A 320 -19.90 -0.92 2.25
C LEU A 320 -18.86 -1.79 2.96
N ASP A 321 -18.48 -2.91 2.35
CA ASP A 321 -17.42 -3.83 2.81
C ASP A 321 -15.98 -3.36 2.57
N GLY A 322 -15.81 -2.13 2.08
CA GLY A 322 -14.50 -1.55 1.76
C GLY A 322 -13.96 -1.94 0.39
N THR A 323 -14.64 -2.80 -0.37
CA THR A 323 -14.20 -3.18 -1.72
C THR A 323 -14.21 -1.95 -2.64
N ILE A 324 -13.08 -1.70 -3.28
CA ILE A 324 -12.91 -0.61 -4.26
C ILE A 324 -13.29 -1.11 -5.66
N ARG A 325 -14.12 -0.34 -6.34
CA ARG A 325 -14.42 -0.46 -7.77
C ARG A 325 -13.88 0.76 -8.52
N THR A 326 -13.39 0.55 -9.74
CA THR A 326 -13.02 1.62 -10.67
C THR A 326 -13.92 1.59 -11.90
N GLY A 327 -14.36 2.76 -12.35
CA GLY A 327 -15.36 2.88 -13.42
C GLY A 327 -15.45 4.30 -13.97
N MET A 328 -16.20 4.48 -15.05
CA MET A 328 -16.50 5.82 -15.55
C MET A 328 -17.47 6.53 -14.61
N ARG A 329 -17.36 7.85 -14.48
CA ARG A 329 -18.33 8.68 -13.74
C ARG A 329 -19.78 8.35 -14.13
N SER A 330 -20.07 8.26 -15.44
CA SER A 330 -21.42 7.96 -15.93
C SER A 330 -21.94 6.58 -15.53
N GLU A 331 -21.06 5.59 -15.32
CA GLU A 331 -21.47 4.27 -14.84
C GLU A 331 -21.96 4.35 -13.39
N PHE A 332 -21.31 5.17 -12.56
CA PHE A 332 -21.68 5.35 -11.16
C PHE A 332 -22.81 6.35 -10.94
N ASP A 333 -22.92 7.39 -11.77
CA ASP A 333 -24.06 8.32 -11.77
C ASP A 333 -25.39 7.60 -12.06
N ASN A 334 -25.34 6.48 -12.81
CA ASN A 334 -26.52 5.66 -13.14
C ASN A 334 -26.73 4.46 -12.19
N ASP A 335 -25.90 4.29 -11.15
CA ASP A 335 -26.06 3.23 -10.15
C ASP A 335 -26.77 3.80 -8.92
N GLU A 336 -28.08 3.52 -8.80
CA GLU A 336 -28.91 4.03 -7.69
C GLU A 336 -28.43 3.57 -6.31
N SER A 337 -27.67 2.46 -6.24
CA SER A 337 -27.07 1.98 -4.99
C SER A 337 -25.92 2.86 -4.51
N LEU A 338 -25.40 3.76 -5.35
CA LEU A 338 -24.28 4.62 -5.05
C LEU A 338 -24.72 6.07 -4.79
N GLU A 339 -23.90 6.77 -4.00
CA GLU A 339 -23.97 8.21 -3.81
C GLU A 339 -22.60 8.86 -4.01
N LEU A 340 -22.61 10.06 -4.58
CA LEU A 340 -21.43 10.88 -4.76
C LEU A 340 -21.07 11.60 -3.46
N VAL A 341 -19.84 11.38 -3.00
CA VAL A 341 -19.28 12.01 -1.81
C VAL A 341 -18.51 13.26 -2.22
N PHE A 342 -18.70 14.33 -1.45
CA PHE A 342 -18.01 15.59 -1.61
C PHE A 342 -16.96 15.77 -0.51
N ASP A 343 -15.77 16.22 -0.91
CA ASP A 343 -14.70 16.65 -0.02
C ASP A 343 -14.41 18.13 -0.26
N ASN A 344 -14.54 18.95 0.79
CA ASN A 344 -14.41 20.41 0.72
C ASN A 344 -15.24 21.03 -0.42
N GLY A 345 -16.49 20.57 -0.58
CA GLY A 345 -17.41 21.06 -1.61
C GLY A 345 -17.10 20.58 -3.04
N ARG A 346 -16.13 19.67 -3.23
CA ARG A 346 -15.76 19.11 -4.54
C ARG A 346 -16.12 17.63 -4.61
N PRO A 347 -16.60 17.11 -5.76
CA PRO A 347 -16.85 15.68 -5.92
C PRO A 347 -15.55 14.89 -5.78
N SER A 348 -15.55 13.83 -4.98
CA SER A 348 -14.33 13.09 -4.61
C SER A 348 -14.38 11.61 -4.98
N TYR A 349 -15.47 10.90 -4.67
CA TYR A 349 -15.66 9.49 -4.99
C TYR A 349 -17.13 9.07 -4.82
N TYR A 350 -17.48 7.86 -5.24
CA TYR A 350 -18.78 7.26 -4.94
C TYR A 350 -18.69 6.29 -3.77
N ARG A 351 -19.77 6.14 -3.02
CA ARG A 351 -19.90 5.05 -2.03
C ARG A 351 -21.27 4.41 -2.09
N GLU A 352 -21.37 3.17 -1.66
CA GLU A 352 -22.64 2.49 -1.48
C GLU A 352 -23.49 3.21 -0.43
N ARG A 353 -24.74 3.49 -0.77
CA ARG A 353 -25.72 4.09 0.13
C ARG A 353 -25.99 3.13 1.28
N SER A 354 -25.91 3.64 2.50
CA SER A 354 -26.25 2.85 3.67
C SER A 354 -26.72 3.75 4.81
N PRO A 355 -27.79 3.36 5.54
CA PRO A 355 -28.24 4.08 6.73
C PRO A 355 -27.21 4.03 7.86
N PHE A 356 -26.18 3.18 7.76
CA PHE A 356 -25.10 3.12 8.73
C PHE A 356 -24.11 4.29 8.61
N LEU A 357 -24.12 5.03 7.50
CA LEU A 357 -23.15 6.08 7.20
C LEU A 357 -23.61 7.50 7.59
N SER A 358 -24.72 7.60 8.33
CA SER A 358 -25.29 8.86 8.81
C SER A 358 -25.93 8.70 10.19
N TRP A 359 -25.71 9.66 11.08
CA TRP A 359 -26.40 9.80 12.37
C TRP A 359 -26.10 11.18 12.97
N ALA A 360 -26.88 11.57 14.00
CA ALA A 360 -26.77 12.87 14.67
C ALA A 360 -26.88 14.08 13.72
N GLU A 361 -27.71 13.97 12.68
CA GLU A 361 -27.93 15.03 11.68
C GLU A 361 -28.50 16.31 12.31
N ASP A 362 -29.30 16.18 13.37
CA ASP A 362 -29.82 17.28 14.19
C ASP A 362 -28.71 18.07 14.91
N LYS A 363 -27.52 17.47 15.05
CA LYS A 363 -26.32 18.07 15.65
C LYS A 363 -25.22 18.34 14.63
N GLY A 364 -25.55 18.28 13.34
CA GLY A 364 -24.63 18.55 12.22
C GLY A 364 -24.06 17.32 11.54
N GLY A 365 -24.33 16.11 12.04
CA GLY A 365 -23.99 14.86 11.37
C GLY A 365 -22.53 14.44 11.48
N ILE A 366 -22.19 13.39 10.73
CA ILE A 366 -20.86 12.78 10.68
C ILE A 366 -20.29 12.77 9.26
N ILE A 367 -18.97 12.69 9.17
CA ILE A 367 -18.23 12.40 7.95
C ILE A 367 -17.64 11.00 8.09
N VAL A 368 -17.77 10.18 7.05
CA VAL A 368 -17.22 8.81 6.99
C VAL A 368 -16.28 8.69 5.79
N ASP A 369 -15.00 8.51 6.09
CA ASP A 369 -13.94 8.37 5.10
C ASP A 369 -13.39 6.94 5.07
N PRO A 370 -13.20 6.34 3.89
CA PRO A 370 -12.51 5.07 3.78
C PRO A 370 -11.02 5.22 4.11
N MET A 371 -10.47 4.21 4.79
CA MET A 371 -9.04 4.07 5.00
C MET A 371 -8.45 3.14 3.93
N TYR A 372 -7.15 3.28 3.67
CA TYR A 372 -6.41 2.39 2.79
C TYR A 372 -5.41 1.55 3.60
N PRO A 373 -5.35 0.22 3.45
CA PRO A 373 -6.11 -0.58 2.49
C PRO A 373 -7.53 -0.99 2.96
N ALA A 374 -7.82 -0.92 4.27
CA ALA A 374 -9.11 -1.33 4.84
C ALA A 374 -9.52 -0.44 6.03
N GLY A 375 -10.81 -0.46 6.35
CA GLY A 375 -11.40 0.25 7.48
C GLY A 375 -12.05 1.59 7.12
N LEU A 376 -12.63 2.23 8.13
CA LEU A 376 -13.32 3.50 8.04
C LEU A 376 -12.85 4.44 9.15
N THR A 377 -12.74 5.73 8.83
CA THR A 377 -12.64 6.80 9.81
C THR A 377 -13.96 7.57 9.85
N ILE A 378 -14.50 7.78 11.05
CA ILE A 378 -15.73 8.53 11.29
C ILE A 378 -15.38 9.74 12.16
N ARG A 379 -15.87 10.92 11.76
CA ARG A 379 -15.59 12.20 12.41
C ARG A 379 -16.85 13.04 12.54
N PRO A 380 -16.99 13.90 13.56
CA PRO A 380 -18.04 14.91 13.59
C PRO A 380 -17.91 15.88 12.41
N ALA A 381 -18.99 16.13 11.67
CA ALA A 381 -18.93 16.95 10.46
C ALA A 381 -18.61 18.43 10.75
N ASN A 382 -19.05 18.95 11.90
CA ASN A 382 -18.77 20.30 12.37
C ASN A 382 -17.41 20.45 13.08
N GLY A 383 -16.52 19.47 12.92
CA GLY A 383 -15.18 19.48 13.49
C GLY A 383 -15.07 18.81 14.87
N ALA A 384 -13.83 18.55 15.30
CA ALA A 384 -13.55 17.81 16.53
C ALA A 384 -14.23 18.45 17.76
N GLY A 385 -14.88 17.62 18.59
CA GLY A 385 -15.59 18.04 19.79
C GLY A 385 -17.00 18.58 19.56
N SER A 386 -17.48 18.70 18.31
CA SER A 386 -18.88 19.05 18.03
C SER A 386 -19.87 17.94 18.35
N LEU A 387 -19.41 16.68 18.33
CA LEU A 387 -20.09 15.51 18.86
C LEU A 387 -19.20 14.84 19.92
N THR A 388 -19.84 14.16 20.87
CA THR A 388 -19.20 13.51 22.02
C THR A 388 -19.41 11.99 22.00
N LEU A 389 -18.84 11.29 22.99
CA LEU A 389 -19.12 9.86 23.24
C LEU A 389 -20.61 9.52 23.31
N ASP A 390 -21.43 10.44 23.82
CA ASP A 390 -22.86 10.19 23.99
C ASP A 390 -23.61 10.19 22.66
N ASP A 391 -23.08 10.91 21.65
CA ASP A 391 -23.66 11.06 20.31
C ASP A 391 -23.30 9.92 19.35
N ILE A 392 -22.44 8.98 19.76
CA ILE A 392 -22.05 7.83 18.94
C ILE A 392 -23.23 6.84 18.86
N ASP A 393 -23.70 6.56 17.64
CA ASP A 393 -24.60 5.43 17.40
C ASP A 393 -23.80 4.11 17.42
N THR A 394 -23.63 3.54 18.61
CA THR A 394 -22.82 2.34 18.84
C THR A 394 -23.34 1.12 18.08
N LYS A 395 -24.65 1.05 17.81
CA LYS A 395 -25.26 -0.05 17.04
C LYS A 395 -24.84 0.03 15.58
N LYS A 396 -24.87 1.24 14.98
CA LYS A 396 -24.38 1.44 13.60
C LYS A 396 -22.88 1.19 13.49
N VAL A 397 -22.08 1.64 14.46
CA VAL A 397 -20.64 1.38 14.48
C VAL A 397 -20.33 -0.12 14.60
N ARG A 398 -21.05 -0.85 15.47
CA ARG A 398 -20.94 -2.31 15.57
C ARG A 398 -21.26 -2.98 14.23
N ALA A 399 -22.41 -2.66 13.63
CA ALA A 399 -22.82 -3.23 12.35
C ALA A 399 -21.85 -2.90 11.21
N LEU A 400 -21.29 -1.69 11.18
CA LEU A 400 -20.23 -1.33 10.22
C LEU A 400 -18.96 -2.16 10.44
N SER A 401 -18.58 -2.41 11.70
CA SER A 401 -17.37 -3.18 12.01
C SER A 401 -17.47 -4.63 11.53
N GLU A 402 -18.67 -5.24 11.53
CA GLU A 402 -18.91 -6.57 10.96
C GLU A 402 -18.78 -6.64 9.43
N ILE A 403 -18.87 -5.47 8.77
CA ILE A 403 -18.88 -5.36 7.30
C ILE A 403 -17.52 -4.84 6.78
N ASN A 404 -16.95 -3.84 7.45
CA ASN A 404 -15.70 -3.18 7.11
C ASN A 404 -14.97 -2.71 8.38
N SER A 405 -13.99 -3.51 8.81
CA SER A 405 -13.19 -3.31 10.02
C SER A 405 -11.75 -2.89 9.66
N PRO A 406 -11.07 -2.09 10.51
CA PRO A 406 -11.60 -1.47 11.73
C PRO A 406 -12.40 -0.20 11.46
N VAL A 407 -13.26 0.18 12.40
CA VAL A 407 -13.93 1.49 12.42
C VAL A 407 -13.28 2.38 13.48
N VAL A 408 -12.72 3.49 13.04
CA VAL A 408 -12.03 4.46 13.88
C VAL A 408 -12.87 5.72 14.04
N LEU A 409 -13.20 6.06 15.28
CA LEU A 409 -13.92 7.26 15.65
C LEU A 409 -12.92 8.32 16.10
N LYS A 410 -12.77 9.40 15.33
CA LYS A 410 -11.83 10.49 15.63
C LYS A 410 -12.58 11.77 16.00
N GLY A 411 -12.07 12.48 17.01
CA GLY A 411 -12.59 13.79 17.42
C GLY A 411 -13.84 13.77 18.31
N PHE A 412 -14.30 12.60 18.76
CA PHE A 412 -15.40 12.47 19.73
C PHE A 412 -14.95 12.59 21.19
N VAL A 413 -13.64 12.48 21.45
CA VAL A 413 -13.05 12.47 22.79
C VAL A 413 -12.06 13.62 22.92
N LYS A 414 -12.38 14.59 23.78
CA LYS A 414 -11.46 15.69 24.11
C LYS A 414 -10.31 15.25 25.01
N LYS A 415 -10.61 14.41 26.00
CA LYS A 415 -9.63 13.85 26.94
C LYS A 415 -10.05 12.41 27.28
N PRO A 416 -9.17 11.42 27.09
CA PRO A 416 -9.44 10.05 27.52
C PRO A 416 -9.82 9.98 29.00
N ASN A 417 -10.90 9.27 29.31
CA ASN A 417 -11.41 9.05 30.65
C ASN A 417 -11.84 7.59 30.77
N ARG A 418 -11.25 6.86 31.73
CA ARG A 418 -11.40 5.41 31.87
C ARG A 418 -12.84 5.00 32.17
N ASP A 419 -13.48 5.68 33.11
CA ASP A 419 -14.84 5.33 33.54
C ASP A 419 -15.84 5.56 32.40
N ARG A 420 -15.70 6.66 31.65
CA ARG A 420 -16.52 6.95 30.47
C ARG A 420 -16.29 5.93 29.35
N PHE A 421 -15.06 5.46 29.17
CA PHE A 421 -14.75 4.43 28.18
C PHE A 421 -15.38 3.08 28.55
N ILE A 422 -15.24 2.66 29.81
CA ILE A 422 -15.89 1.47 30.35
C ILE A 422 -17.40 1.56 30.18
N ASP A 423 -18.03 2.66 30.59
CA ASP A 423 -19.47 2.88 30.44
C ASP A 423 -19.91 2.80 28.97
N SER A 424 -19.14 3.41 28.06
CA SER A 424 -19.43 3.35 26.62
C SER A 424 -19.40 1.93 26.06
N SER A 425 -18.57 1.03 26.61
CA SER A 425 -18.46 -0.35 26.13
C SER A 425 -19.78 -1.12 26.28
N HIS A 426 -20.57 -0.84 27.32
CA HIS A 426 -21.89 -1.44 27.53
C HIS A 426 -22.93 -1.02 26.48
N ARG A 427 -22.68 0.07 25.76
CA ARG A 427 -23.53 0.50 24.63
C ARG A 427 -23.17 -0.21 23.33
N PHE A 428 -21.95 -0.74 23.20
CA PHE A 428 -21.52 -1.52 22.04
C PHE A 428 -21.95 -2.98 22.12
N GLY A 429 -22.04 -3.53 23.34
CA GLY A 429 -22.42 -4.91 23.58
C GLY A 429 -22.28 -5.27 25.05
N THR A 430 -22.20 -6.56 25.33
CA THR A 430 -21.93 -7.12 26.64
C THR A 430 -20.42 -7.24 26.84
N PRO A 431 -19.80 -6.41 27.70
CA PRO A 431 -18.35 -6.47 27.89
C PRO A 431 -17.93 -7.79 28.55
N LEU A 432 -16.82 -8.36 28.07
CA LEU A 432 -16.30 -9.65 28.51
C LEU A 432 -15.08 -9.43 29.41
N PRO A 433 -15.19 -9.69 30.74
CA PRO A 433 -14.11 -9.42 31.68
C PRO A 433 -12.93 -10.37 31.52
N TRP A 434 -11.74 -9.84 31.79
CA TRP A 434 -10.53 -10.60 32.03
C TRP A 434 -10.48 -11.07 33.48
N LYS A 435 -9.57 -12.01 33.80
CA LYS A 435 -9.29 -12.42 35.19
C LYS A 435 -8.91 -11.24 36.11
N PHE A 436 -8.37 -10.15 35.54
CA PHE A 436 -7.91 -8.96 36.28
C PHE A 436 -8.83 -7.74 36.14
N GLY A 437 -10.03 -7.89 35.57
CA GLY A 437 -11.00 -6.81 35.38
C GLY A 437 -11.39 -6.60 33.93
N LEU A 438 -12.19 -5.55 33.65
CA LEU A 438 -12.74 -5.32 32.31
C LEU A 438 -11.75 -4.64 31.35
N LEU A 439 -10.93 -3.73 31.89
CA LEU A 439 -10.02 -2.89 31.13
C LEU A 439 -8.61 -3.50 31.11
N LEU A 440 -8.09 -3.79 29.92
CA LEU A 440 -6.68 -4.07 29.74
C LEU A 440 -5.92 -2.78 29.38
N GLU A 441 -4.94 -2.42 30.19
CA GLU A 441 -3.95 -1.38 29.87
C GLU A 441 -2.80 -1.97 29.07
N VAL A 442 -2.64 -1.53 27.82
CA VAL A 442 -1.52 -1.89 26.96
C VAL A 442 -0.55 -0.72 26.97
N LYS A 443 0.49 -0.81 27.79
CA LYS A 443 1.61 0.14 27.86
C LYS A 443 2.92 -0.59 28.08
N ASP A 444 4.02 0.01 27.63
CA ASP A 444 5.36 -0.52 27.94
C ASP A 444 5.58 -0.51 29.46
N ARG A 445 5.79 -1.69 30.03
CA ARG A 445 6.08 -1.86 31.47
C ARG A 445 7.50 -2.36 31.72
N GLY A 446 8.38 -2.34 30.72
CA GLY A 446 9.74 -2.84 30.85
C GLY A 446 9.79 -4.33 31.22
N GLN A 447 10.53 -4.68 32.28
CA GLN A 447 10.71 -6.08 32.72
C GLN A 447 9.60 -6.61 33.65
N ASP A 448 8.70 -5.76 34.17
CA ASP A 448 7.69 -6.15 35.17
C ASP A 448 6.34 -6.49 34.51
N ALA A 449 6.33 -7.61 33.77
CA ALA A 449 5.22 -7.94 32.87
C ALA A 449 4.12 -8.83 33.49
N ARG A 450 4.20 -9.18 34.80
CA ARG A 450 3.15 -9.90 35.56
C ARG A 450 2.50 -11.10 34.81
N GLY A 451 3.25 -11.80 33.96
CA GLY A 451 2.76 -12.95 33.19
C GLY A 451 2.08 -12.63 31.84
N LEU A 452 2.00 -11.36 31.42
CA LEU A 452 1.52 -10.91 30.09
C LEU A 452 2.71 -10.50 29.19
N ASN A 453 3.73 -11.35 29.16
CA ASN A 453 5.09 -10.94 28.85
C ASN A 453 5.31 -10.49 27.39
N ASN A 454 4.56 -11.00 26.42
CA ASN A 454 4.67 -10.57 25.02
C ASN A 454 3.93 -9.24 24.75
N VAL A 455 2.70 -9.06 25.28
CA VAL A 455 1.84 -7.87 25.05
C VAL A 455 2.46 -6.59 25.60
N LEU A 456 3.21 -6.67 26.70
CA LEU A 456 3.80 -5.51 27.40
C LEU A 456 5.27 -5.27 27.06
N SER A 457 5.86 -6.09 26.19
CA SER A 457 7.24 -5.93 25.72
C SER A 457 7.35 -5.00 24.51
N ALA A 458 8.58 -4.63 24.15
CA ALA A 458 8.94 -3.93 22.91
C ALA A 458 9.02 -4.84 21.66
N GLU A 459 9.00 -6.17 21.84
CA GLU A 459 9.09 -7.13 20.73
C GLU A 459 7.83 -7.06 19.85
N PRO A 460 7.96 -7.36 18.55
CA PRO A 460 6.79 -7.50 17.69
C PRO A 460 5.94 -8.67 18.21
N MET A 461 4.65 -8.64 17.88
CA MET A 461 3.74 -9.74 18.18
C MET A 461 3.47 -10.58 16.92
N PRO A 462 3.14 -11.87 17.06
CA PRO A 462 2.59 -12.64 15.95
C PRO A 462 1.24 -12.10 15.53
N PHE A 463 0.89 -12.18 14.24
CA PHE A 463 -0.51 -12.05 13.84
C PHE A 463 -1.38 -13.11 14.52
N HIS A 464 -2.46 -12.66 15.13
CA HIS A 464 -3.41 -13.53 15.83
C HIS A 464 -4.81 -12.90 15.85
N TYR A 465 -5.77 -13.68 16.33
CA TYR A 465 -7.04 -13.17 16.83
C TYR A 465 -7.08 -13.31 18.35
N ASP A 466 -7.76 -12.38 19.02
CA ASP A 466 -7.87 -12.42 20.47
C ASP A 466 -8.71 -13.62 20.92
N GLY A 467 -8.33 -14.22 22.06
CA GLY A 467 -9.10 -15.27 22.71
C GLY A 467 -8.86 -16.70 22.18
N LEU A 468 -7.91 -16.90 21.25
CA LEU A 468 -7.45 -18.23 20.82
C LEU A 468 -7.20 -19.17 22.03
N PHE A 469 -6.42 -18.70 23.01
CA PHE A 469 -6.08 -19.49 24.21
C PHE A 469 -7.07 -19.31 25.37
N LYS A 470 -8.19 -18.60 25.16
CA LYS A 470 -9.28 -18.51 26.15
C LYS A 470 -10.20 -19.71 25.96
N VAL A 471 -9.94 -20.79 26.71
CA VAL A 471 -10.58 -22.09 26.49
C VAL A 471 -11.55 -22.49 27.59
N ILE A 472 -12.60 -23.23 27.21
CA ILE A 472 -13.52 -23.91 28.13
C ILE A 472 -13.53 -25.42 27.85
N LYS A 473 -13.88 -26.21 28.86
CA LYS A 473 -14.16 -27.63 28.69
C LYS A 473 -15.57 -27.82 28.14
N GLN A 474 -15.70 -28.53 27.03
CA GLN A 474 -16.97 -28.92 26.44
C GLN A 474 -16.98 -30.43 26.21
N ILE A 475 -18.11 -31.09 26.47
CA ILE A 475 -18.28 -32.52 26.16
C ILE A 475 -18.73 -32.63 24.70
N ASP A 476 -18.02 -33.43 23.90
CA ASP A 476 -18.39 -33.70 22.51
C ASP A 476 -19.56 -34.70 22.39
N GLU A 477 -20.05 -34.91 21.16
CA GLU A 477 -21.16 -35.83 20.88
C GLU A 477 -20.87 -37.29 21.28
N ASN A 478 -19.61 -37.64 21.46
CA ASN A 478 -19.14 -38.97 21.86
C ASN A 478 -18.88 -39.08 23.38
N GLY A 479 -19.15 -38.03 24.16
CA GLY A 479 -18.95 -38.00 25.60
C GLY A 479 -17.52 -37.67 26.04
N ASN A 480 -16.62 -37.28 25.15
CA ASN A 480 -15.24 -36.91 25.50
C ASN A 480 -15.12 -35.43 25.86
N GLU A 481 -14.28 -35.11 26.84
CA GLU A 481 -13.92 -33.72 27.14
C GLU A 481 -12.99 -33.15 26.04
N LYS A 482 -13.41 -32.03 25.44
CA LYS A 482 -12.63 -31.25 24.47
C LYS A 482 -12.45 -29.82 24.97
N MET A 483 -11.23 -29.29 24.82
CA MET A 483 -10.95 -27.87 25.04
C MET A 483 -11.39 -27.07 23.82
N VAL A 484 -12.26 -26.07 24.02
CA VAL A 484 -12.81 -25.24 22.96
C VAL A 484 -12.47 -23.78 23.22
N SER A 485 -11.91 -23.10 22.21
CA SER A 485 -11.60 -21.67 22.25
C SER A 485 -12.88 -20.82 22.25
N THR A 486 -12.90 -19.76 23.04
CA THR A 486 -14.03 -18.83 23.22
C THR A 486 -13.61 -17.38 22.93
N PRO A 487 -13.24 -17.07 21.67
CA PRO A 487 -12.81 -15.74 21.29
C PRO A 487 -13.96 -14.73 21.43
N PRO A 488 -13.68 -13.47 21.84
CA PRO A 488 -14.66 -12.39 21.75
C PRO A 488 -14.97 -12.08 20.27
N GLN A 489 -16.17 -11.55 19.98
CA GLN A 489 -16.49 -11.10 18.63
C GLN A 489 -15.80 -9.76 18.33
N PHE A 490 -15.67 -8.86 19.30
CA PHE A 490 -15.09 -7.54 19.07
C PHE A 490 -14.03 -7.12 20.07
N GLN A 491 -13.20 -6.19 19.59
CA GLN A 491 -12.24 -5.43 20.37
C GLN A 491 -12.64 -3.95 20.31
N LEU A 492 -12.81 -3.34 21.48
CA LEU A 492 -12.93 -1.90 21.65
C LEU A 492 -11.62 -1.34 22.20
N PHE A 493 -11.06 -0.36 21.52
CA PHE A 493 -9.82 0.30 21.92
C PHE A 493 -10.03 1.79 22.13
N GLN A 494 -9.24 2.38 23.04
CA GLN A 494 -9.05 3.82 23.12
C GLN A 494 -7.57 4.19 23.25
N GLY A 495 -7.12 5.14 22.42
CA GLY A 495 -5.79 5.74 22.52
C GLY A 495 -5.71 6.72 23.69
N ALA A 496 -5.08 6.33 24.80
CA ALA A 496 -4.89 7.23 25.94
C ALA A 496 -3.79 8.27 25.68
N THR A 497 -2.79 7.89 24.88
CA THR A 497 -1.71 8.75 24.35
C THR A 497 -1.61 8.60 22.83
N SER A 498 -0.88 9.50 22.18
CA SER A 498 -0.54 9.34 20.76
C SER A 498 0.64 8.38 20.62
N SER A 499 0.58 7.47 19.66
CA SER A 499 1.72 6.62 19.31
C SER A 499 2.70 7.35 18.38
N PRO A 500 4.00 6.99 18.40
CA PRO A 500 4.92 7.39 17.34
C PRO A 500 4.40 7.01 15.94
N ARG A 501 4.79 7.77 14.91
CA ARG A 501 4.36 7.56 13.51
C ARG A 501 5.34 6.73 12.68
N ASP A 502 6.42 6.27 13.29
CA ASP A 502 7.52 5.53 12.68
C ASP A 502 7.73 4.14 13.29
N THR A 503 7.06 3.81 14.39
CA THR A 503 7.23 2.54 15.10
C THR A 503 6.03 2.18 15.98
N GLY A 504 5.93 0.92 16.44
CA GLY A 504 4.88 0.48 17.37
C GLY A 504 3.44 0.52 16.84
N PHE A 505 3.30 0.39 15.51
CA PHE A 505 2.02 0.37 14.83
C PHE A 505 1.16 -0.80 15.33
N THR A 506 -0.13 -0.57 15.49
CA THR A 506 -1.09 -1.68 15.54
C THR A 506 -1.43 -2.04 14.10
N LEU A 507 -1.21 -3.30 13.74
CA LEU A 507 -1.49 -3.79 12.40
C LEU A 507 -2.83 -4.53 12.39
N PHE A 508 -3.62 -4.29 11.36
CA PHE A 508 -4.89 -4.96 11.13
C PHE A 508 -4.96 -5.47 9.69
N SER A 509 -5.19 -6.77 9.52
CA SER A 509 -5.28 -7.42 8.22
C SER A 509 -6.68 -7.98 8.01
N SER A 510 -7.39 -7.40 7.04
CA SER A 510 -8.77 -7.79 6.74
C SER A 510 -8.82 -9.13 6.03
N SER A 511 -9.65 -10.05 6.51
CA SER A 511 -9.88 -11.31 5.82
C SER A 511 -10.38 -11.11 4.39
N THR A 512 -11.19 -10.07 4.13
CA THR A 512 -11.69 -9.77 2.78
C THR A 512 -10.54 -9.49 1.81
N LEU A 513 -9.54 -8.72 2.24
CA LEU A 513 -8.35 -8.45 1.43
C LEU A 513 -7.37 -9.61 1.42
N PHE A 514 -7.22 -10.32 2.54
CA PHE A 514 -6.41 -11.53 2.62
C PHE A 514 -6.84 -12.54 1.56
N PHE A 515 -8.13 -12.91 1.50
CA PHE A 515 -8.64 -13.83 0.48
C PHE A 515 -8.60 -13.24 -0.94
N LYS A 516 -8.61 -11.92 -1.11
CA LYS A 516 -8.41 -11.27 -2.42
C LYS A 516 -7.00 -11.50 -2.94
N TYR A 517 -5.99 -11.35 -2.08
CA TYR A 517 -4.57 -11.42 -2.45
C TYR A 517 -3.91 -12.79 -2.18
N LEU A 518 -4.62 -13.73 -1.58
CA LEU A 518 -4.17 -15.11 -1.38
C LEU A 518 -3.89 -15.79 -2.73
N PRO A 519 -2.72 -16.45 -2.90
CA PRO A 519 -2.41 -17.17 -4.12
C PRO A 519 -3.48 -18.21 -4.49
N SER A 520 -3.74 -18.34 -5.79
CA SER A 520 -4.83 -19.18 -6.31
C SER A 520 -4.71 -20.66 -5.94
N TRP A 521 -3.48 -21.17 -5.77
CA TRP A 521 -3.23 -22.56 -5.36
C TRP A 521 -3.69 -22.82 -3.93
N LEU A 522 -3.49 -21.87 -3.01
CA LEU A 522 -3.89 -22.01 -1.61
C LEU A 522 -5.36 -21.62 -1.41
N LYS A 523 -5.84 -20.62 -2.15
CA LYS A 523 -7.20 -20.08 -2.02
C LYS A 523 -8.31 -21.11 -2.24
N LYS A 524 -8.07 -22.13 -3.08
CA LYS A 524 -9.08 -23.18 -3.37
C LYS A 524 -9.26 -24.19 -2.25
N ASP A 525 -8.25 -24.37 -1.40
CA ASP A 525 -8.20 -25.46 -0.44
C ASP A 525 -8.12 -25.00 1.01
N ILE A 526 -7.76 -23.74 1.27
CA ILE A 526 -7.58 -23.21 2.63
C ILE A 526 -8.80 -23.41 3.55
N SER A 527 -10.03 -23.42 3.02
CA SER A 527 -11.24 -23.68 3.81
C SER A 527 -11.42 -25.12 4.27
N LYS A 528 -10.67 -26.06 3.69
CA LYS A 528 -10.66 -27.49 4.08
C LYS A 528 -9.51 -27.81 5.04
N LEU A 529 -8.55 -26.89 5.17
CA LEU A 529 -7.37 -27.09 6.00
C LEU A 529 -7.70 -26.81 7.47
N THR A 530 -7.10 -27.62 8.32
CA THR A 530 -7.10 -27.40 9.77
C THR A 530 -5.67 -27.24 10.26
N TRP A 531 -5.50 -26.64 11.42
CA TRP A 531 -4.19 -26.38 12.01
C TRP A 531 -4.21 -26.66 13.51
N SER A 532 -3.01 -26.93 14.03
CA SER A 532 -2.73 -27.11 15.44
C SER A 532 -1.78 -26.04 15.93
N VAL A 533 -1.91 -25.69 17.21
CA VAL A 533 -0.99 -24.80 17.93
C VAL A 533 -0.64 -25.36 19.28
N SER A 534 0.64 -25.27 19.65
CA SER A 534 1.14 -25.58 20.98
C SER A 534 2.02 -24.46 21.50
N THR A 535 1.90 -24.14 22.78
CA THR A 535 2.75 -23.17 23.46
C THR A 535 2.98 -23.61 24.90
N SER A 536 4.16 -23.32 25.45
CA SER A 536 4.45 -23.47 26.88
C SER A 536 3.72 -22.43 27.74
N ALA A 537 3.31 -21.31 27.14
CA ALA A 537 2.43 -20.34 27.78
C ALA A 537 1.03 -20.94 28.02
N PHE A 538 0.23 -20.24 28.84
CA PHE A 538 -1.18 -20.59 29.08
C PHE A 538 -1.39 -22.05 29.49
N ASP A 539 -0.70 -22.51 30.54
CA ASP A 539 -0.83 -23.87 31.09
C ASP A 539 -0.45 -25.00 30.10
N ASN A 540 0.56 -24.79 29.25
CA ASN A 540 0.99 -25.73 28.22
C ASN A 540 -0.14 -26.13 27.25
N THR A 541 -0.91 -25.13 26.80
CA THR A 541 -2.10 -25.37 25.97
C THR A 541 -1.71 -25.93 24.60
N VAL A 542 -2.42 -26.99 24.19
CA VAL A 542 -2.37 -27.56 22.83
C VAL A 542 -3.77 -27.58 22.26
N LEU A 543 -3.97 -26.92 21.12
CA LEU A 543 -5.22 -26.91 20.36
C LEU A 543 -5.00 -27.58 19.01
N ARG A 544 -5.94 -28.42 18.59
CA ARG A 544 -5.83 -29.24 17.36
C ARG A 544 -7.09 -29.18 16.53
N GLY A 545 -6.94 -29.36 15.21
CA GLY A 545 -8.08 -29.41 14.29
C GLY A 545 -8.84 -28.08 14.23
N LEU A 546 -8.15 -26.95 14.43
CA LEU A 546 -8.75 -25.63 14.30
C LEU A 546 -8.94 -25.33 12.81
N PRO A 547 -10.11 -24.87 12.34
CA PRO A 547 -10.27 -24.50 10.94
C PRO A 547 -9.41 -23.28 10.60
N LEU A 548 -8.71 -23.30 9.46
CA LEU A 548 -7.97 -22.13 8.98
C LEU A 548 -8.91 -21.03 8.47
N ALA A 549 -10.08 -21.38 7.94
CA ALA A 549 -11.09 -20.42 7.53
C ALA A 549 -12.46 -20.79 8.10
N ILE A 550 -13.20 -19.79 8.55
CA ILE A 550 -14.60 -19.91 8.96
C ILE A 550 -15.44 -18.88 8.22
N ASP A 551 -16.75 -19.09 8.14
CA ASP A 551 -17.66 -18.07 7.66
C ASP A 551 -17.94 -17.04 8.75
N HIS A 552 -17.93 -15.76 8.36
CA HIS A 552 -18.34 -14.68 9.24
C HIS A 552 -19.81 -14.87 9.64
N PRO A 553 -20.18 -14.81 10.93
CA PRO A 553 -21.55 -15.11 11.36
C PRO A 553 -22.60 -14.18 10.75
N THR A 554 -22.27 -12.89 10.60
CA THR A 554 -23.18 -11.87 10.05
C THR A 554 -23.20 -11.81 8.52
N THR A 555 -22.04 -11.92 7.86
CA THR A 555 -21.93 -11.66 6.40
C THR A 555 -21.77 -12.93 5.56
N GLY A 556 -21.48 -14.08 6.17
CA GLY A 556 -21.20 -15.34 5.48
C GLY A 556 -19.90 -15.33 4.66
N LYS A 557 -19.09 -14.28 4.76
CA LYS A 557 -17.81 -14.19 4.02
C LYS A 557 -16.71 -14.99 4.73
N PRO A 558 -15.77 -15.60 3.98
CA PRO A 558 -14.69 -16.36 4.58
C PRO A 558 -13.75 -15.45 5.38
N CYS A 559 -13.41 -15.89 6.59
CA CYS A 559 -12.54 -15.22 7.54
C CYS A 559 -11.40 -16.14 7.98
N LEU A 560 -10.16 -15.63 7.96
CA LEU A 560 -8.99 -16.38 8.38
C LEU A 560 -9.00 -16.52 9.92
N ARG A 561 -8.77 -17.74 10.43
CA ARG A 561 -8.62 -18.04 11.85
C ARG A 561 -7.28 -18.71 12.06
N TYR A 562 -6.30 -17.91 12.44
CA TYR A 562 -4.90 -18.33 12.42
C TYR A 562 -4.11 -17.74 13.59
N HIS A 563 -2.91 -18.25 13.83
CA HIS A 563 -1.87 -17.61 14.63
C HIS A 563 -0.56 -17.79 13.88
N GLU A 564 0.18 -16.70 13.68
CA GLU A 564 1.48 -16.74 13.02
C GLU A 564 2.45 -17.65 13.81
N PRO A 565 3.25 -18.52 13.16
CA PRO A 565 4.24 -19.32 13.86
C PRO A 565 5.25 -18.39 14.51
N TRP A 566 5.43 -18.57 15.82
CA TRP A 566 6.24 -17.69 16.64
C TRP A 566 7.30 -18.50 17.39
N PRO A 567 8.31 -19.03 16.68
CA PRO A 567 9.34 -19.87 17.27
C PRO A 567 10.23 -19.08 18.23
N GLN A 568 11.01 -19.79 19.05
CA GLN A 568 11.95 -19.17 20.00
C GLN A 568 12.99 -18.25 19.34
N SER A 569 13.24 -18.38 18.03
CA SER A 569 14.11 -17.46 17.29
C SER A 569 13.50 -16.07 17.07
N LYS A 570 12.18 -15.91 17.19
CA LYS A 570 11.45 -14.63 17.04
C LYS A 570 11.11 -13.94 18.37
N THR A 571 11.23 -14.64 19.50
CA THR A 571 10.79 -14.14 20.82
C THR A 571 11.71 -14.61 21.93
N ARG A 572 11.92 -13.77 22.95
CA ARG A 572 12.56 -14.21 24.20
C ARG A 572 11.59 -14.83 25.20
N PHE A 573 10.29 -14.76 24.91
CA PHE A 573 9.20 -15.33 25.70
C PHE A 573 8.81 -16.72 25.19
N ASP A 574 7.67 -17.23 25.63
CA ASP A 574 7.16 -18.53 25.21
C ASP A 574 6.90 -18.58 23.70
N ALA A 575 7.41 -19.62 23.05
CA ALA A 575 7.18 -19.88 21.64
C ALA A 575 5.74 -20.37 21.40
N SER A 576 5.25 -20.16 20.19
CA SER A 576 4.00 -20.74 19.67
C SER A 576 4.30 -21.52 18.40
N ASP A 577 4.28 -22.84 18.52
CA ASP A 577 4.51 -23.75 17.40
C ASP A 577 3.20 -24.01 16.68
N VAL A 578 3.20 -23.82 15.36
CA VAL A 578 2.00 -23.86 14.51
C VAL A 578 2.24 -24.81 13.34
N THR A 579 1.31 -25.74 13.12
CA THR A 579 1.38 -26.72 12.04
C THR A 579 0.05 -26.86 11.33
N ILE A 580 0.08 -27.06 10.00
CA ILE A 580 -1.09 -27.44 9.22
C ILE A 580 -1.30 -28.95 9.35
N ASP A 581 -2.49 -29.35 9.77
CA ASP A 581 -2.80 -30.74 10.10
C ASP A 581 -2.82 -31.62 8.85
N GLY A 582 -2.24 -32.83 8.96
CA GLY A 582 -2.26 -33.83 7.88
C GLY A 582 -1.29 -33.59 6.73
N LEU A 583 -0.35 -32.65 6.85
CA LEU A 583 0.67 -32.34 5.85
C LEU A 583 2.09 -32.57 6.37
N GLU A 584 3.04 -32.78 5.46
CA GLU A 584 4.46 -32.84 5.81
C GLU A 584 4.97 -31.49 6.34
N ALA A 585 6.01 -31.52 7.17
CA ALA A 585 6.52 -30.31 7.83
C ALA A 585 6.91 -29.19 6.85
N THR A 586 7.49 -29.55 5.70
CA THR A 586 7.89 -28.60 4.65
C THR A 586 6.69 -27.96 3.95
N GLU A 587 5.63 -28.73 3.68
CA GLU A 587 4.39 -28.23 3.08
C GLU A 587 3.63 -27.33 4.06
N SER A 588 3.54 -27.75 5.33
CA SER A 588 2.99 -26.94 6.42
C SER A 588 3.72 -25.60 6.53
N ALA A 589 5.06 -25.61 6.54
CA ALA A 589 5.86 -24.38 6.61
C ALA A 589 5.62 -23.46 5.42
N ALA A 590 5.55 -24.01 4.19
CA ALA A 590 5.28 -23.21 2.99
C ALA A 590 3.90 -22.55 2.99
N ILE A 591 2.88 -23.24 3.52
CA ILE A 591 1.54 -22.66 3.70
C ILE A 591 1.57 -21.54 4.74
N CYS A 592 2.18 -21.77 5.91
CA CYS A 592 2.33 -20.75 6.95
C CYS A 592 3.06 -19.51 6.42
N GLU A 593 4.21 -19.67 5.76
CA GLU A 593 4.97 -18.57 5.17
C GLU A 593 4.14 -17.79 4.12
N THR A 594 3.31 -18.50 3.34
CA THR A 594 2.40 -17.85 2.39
C THR A 594 1.32 -17.04 3.09
N ILE A 595 0.71 -17.57 4.15
CA ILE A 595 -0.31 -16.86 4.95
C ILE A 595 0.31 -15.61 5.58
N ASP A 596 1.46 -15.76 6.23
CA ASP A 596 2.20 -14.68 6.88
C ASP A 596 2.54 -13.57 5.87
N SER A 597 3.09 -13.95 4.72
CA SER A 597 3.46 -13.03 3.64
C SER A 597 2.28 -12.20 3.10
N VAL A 598 1.06 -12.76 3.10
CA VAL A 598 -0.16 -12.03 2.73
C VAL A 598 -0.65 -11.17 3.90
N LEU A 599 -0.55 -11.65 5.15
CA LEU A 599 -0.93 -10.90 6.34
C LEU A 599 -0.11 -9.62 6.53
N TYR A 600 1.17 -9.60 6.16
CA TYR A 600 2.02 -8.40 6.22
C TYR A 600 1.98 -7.54 4.94
N ASP A 601 1.31 -8.00 3.87
CA ASP A 601 1.24 -7.27 2.61
C ASP A 601 0.58 -5.89 2.80
N ARG A 602 1.23 -4.81 2.36
CA ARG A 602 0.73 -3.42 2.50
C ARG A 602 -0.58 -3.15 1.74
N ARG A 603 -1.04 -4.08 0.92
CA ARG A 603 -2.36 -4.07 0.25
C ARG A 603 -3.46 -4.76 1.06
N VAL A 604 -3.10 -5.40 2.18
CA VAL A 604 -3.97 -6.16 3.09
C VAL A 604 -3.93 -5.56 4.49
N ALA A 605 -2.73 -5.27 4.99
CA ALA A 605 -2.46 -4.78 6.33
C ALA A 605 -2.56 -3.24 6.41
N LEU A 606 -3.47 -2.77 7.24
CA LEU A 606 -3.47 -1.42 7.76
C LEU A 606 -2.42 -1.28 8.85
N TYR A 607 -1.54 -0.29 8.74
CA TYR A 607 -0.57 0.07 9.78
C TYR A 607 -1.08 1.31 10.50
N TYR A 608 -1.58 1.12 11.72
CA TYR A 608 -2.27 2.17 12.45
C TYR A 608 -1.38 2.79 13.52
N ALA A 609 -1.15 4.10 13.41
CA ALA A 609 -0.59 4.94 14.46
C ALA A 609 -1.73 5.68 15.18
N TRP A 610 -1.77 5.56 16.50
CA TRP A 610 -2.84 6.13 17.33
C TRP A 610 -2.65 7.61 17.55
N ASP A 611 -3.73 8.38 17.40
CA ASP A 611 -3.83 9.71 17.97
C ASP A 611 -4.55 9.62 19.33
N LYS A 612 -4.18 10.50 20.25
CA LYS A 612 -4.83 10.60 21.55
C LYS A 612 -6.33 10.85 21.41
N GLY A 613 -7.13 10.02 22.05
CA GLY A 613 -8.59 10.10 22.03
C GLY A 613 -9.26 9.28 20.92
N ASP A 614 -8.51 8.68 20.01
CA ASP A 614 -9.06 7.74 19.04
C ASP A 614 -9.80 6.62 19.76
N ILE A 615 -10.98 6.26 19.24
CA ILE A 615 -11.68 5.04 19.62
C ILE A 615 -11.70 4.14 18.39
N LEU A 616 -11.37 2.87 18.55
CA LEU A 616 -11.36 1.92 17.46
C LEU A 616 -12.20 0.70 17.85
N VAL A 617 -13.12 0.33 16.97
CA VAL A 617 -13.88 -0.90 17.06
C VAL A 617 -13.38 -1.83 15.96
N SER A 618 -12.96 -3.03 16.35
CA SER A 618 -12.48 -4.06 15.44
C SER A 618 -13.29 -5.32 15.63
N ASP A 619 -13.85 -5.83 14.54
CA ASP A 619 -14.39 -7.19 14.49
C ASP A 619 -13.23 -8.20 14.49
N ASN A 620 -13.13 -8.97 15.58
CA ASN A 620 -12.08 -9.97 15.85
C ASN A 620 -12.27 -11.27 15.05
N ILE A 621 -13.39 -11.41 14.32
CA ILE A 621 -13.63 -12.48 13.35
C ILE A 621 -13.12 -12.04 11.98
N LEU A 622 -13.52 -10.84 11.53
CA LEU A 622 -13.12 -10.30 10.23
C LEU A 622 -11.62 -9.96 10.16
N MET A 623 -11.04 -9.51 11.28
CA MET A 623 -9.66 -9.02 11.34
C MET A 623 -8.71 -9.96 12.05
N MET A 624 -7.55 -10.17 11.42
CA MET A 624 -6.33 -10.55 12.11
C MET A 624 -5.63 -9.28 12.58
N HIS A 625 -4.94 -9.33 13.73
CA HIS A 625 -4.23 -8.16 14.23
C HIS A 625 -2.90 -8.52 14.87
N THR A 626 -2.01 -7.53 14.92
CA THR A 626 -0.75 -7.62 15.64
C THR A 626 -0.25 -6.23 16.03
N ARG A 627 0.95 -6.16 16.60
CA ARG A 627 1.70 -4.94 16.89
C ARG A 627 3.12 -5.10 16.36
N SER A 628 3.62 -4.11 15.64
CA SER A 628 5.04 -4.06 15.27
C SER A 628 5.91 -3.86 16.53
N ASP A 629 7.20 -4.09 16.38
CA ASP A 629 8.18 -3.70 17.38
C ASP A 629 8.16 -2.19 17.62
N PHE A 630 8.70 -1.77 18.77
CA PHE A 630 8.87 -0.36 19.10
C PHE A 630 10.06 -0.08 20.01
N THR A 631 10.48 1.19 20.02
CA THR A 631 11.52 1.66 20.94
C THR A 631 10.95 1.77 22.35
N ALA A 632 11.54 1.05 23.32
CA ALA A 632 11.10 1.08 24.72
C ALA A 632 11.15 2.50 25.32
N GLY A 633 10.26 2.78 26.27
CA GLY A 633 10.18 4.07 26.98
C GLY A 633 9.41 5.18 26.25
N VAL A 634 8.79 4.88 25.10
CA VAL A 634 7.83 5.79 24.46
C VAL A 634 6.50 5.83 25.22
N ASP A 635 5.88 7.02 25.31
CA ASP A 635 4.59 7.22 25.97
C ASP A 635 3.44 6.65 25.11
N ARG A 636 3.26 5.33 25.18
CA ARG A 636 2.22 4.58 24.44
C ARG A 636 1.33 3.85 25.44
N GLU A 637 0.13 4.37 25.65
CA GLU A 637 -0.91 3.73 26.45
C GLU A 637 -2.19 3.58 25.62
N LEU A 638 -2.63 2.33 25.46
CA LEU A 638 -3.91 1.97 24.87
C LEU A 638 -4.77 1.26 25.90
N TRP A 639 -6.06 1.50 25.86
CA TRP A 639 -7.05 0.78 26.66
C TRP A 639 -7.83 -0.17 25.78
N ARG A 640 -7.96 -1.44 26.18
CA ARG A 640 -8.71 -2.45 25.43
C ARG A 640 -9.80 -3.08 26.28
N ILE A 641 -10.99 -3.21 25.73
CA ILE A 641 -12.14 -3.96 26.26
C ILE A 641 -12.58 -4.96 25.18
N HIS A 642 -12.91 -6.18 25.60
CA HIS A 642 -13.60 -7.14 24.74
C HIS A 642 -15.09 -7.08 24.98
N PHE A 643 -15.87 -7.33 23.93
CA PHE A 643 -17.31 -7.51 24.06
C PHE A 643 -17.79 -8.62 23.12
N ASP A 644 -18.99 -9.09 23.43
CA ASP A 644 -19.68 -10.20 22.77
C ASP A 644 -19.86 -10.03 21.28
#